data_AF-A0A7X5IN58-F1
#
_entry.id   AF-A0A7X5IN58-F1
#
_cell.length_a   1.000
_cell.length_b   1.000
_cell.length_c   1.000
_cell.angle_alpha   90.00
_cell.angle_beta   90.00
_cell.angle_gamma   90.00
#
_symmetry.space_group_name_H-M   'P 1'
#
loop_
_entity.id
_entity.type
_entity.pdbx_description
1 polymer ?
#
loop_
_entity_poly.entity_id
_entity_poly.type
_entity_poly.pdbx_seq_one_letter_code
_entity_poly.pdbx_strand_id
1 'polypeptide(L)'
;MIHTSTKYRRAVQGNRQFGIADRITFRDGTTLELDIEDFVSYSIDEATSSPGKFEVGAAVIKEYSAVLNNEDGKFDRYDFEGADIAAQVGLMLEDGTWEYLQKGYYRVVEAKAQDLVIQVKAYDSMLFFDSPYSGSRLSYPASLLQIVQDACNACSVAYDAGSIEMGGYTVRKRPDSETLTYRDIISYCAQIMGCYAKVNHMDRLEFGWYDLECLPDGIDGGDFTGTARPYETGDTLSGGNFTDYSSGDSHDCGTFRDAAGYHHFYHLGSQTINTDDITITGVLVSVEKQEEGAESCLYGTEGYVLEISENPLIQEGAVQQVARHVGQKLAGSIFRPLSIMVQSDPCIEAGDAALVTDRRQRTYRTVITNTTFTMGGMQKVECSAETPTEKNYTKYGAVTKILAKARDEVDIKLSAYDIAVQQMNQLAANTMGFYSTTVAQKDGSILAYRHDKPKLAESKVVYKSGIDGFFVTRDYTGEDSTTLWKAGFDSSGNAVLNILSVIGINFTWARGGELILGGDDGKGGVMLVKDAAGNVVVQCDINGITATKGTFSGRLEAATGTFKGNLEAAGGTFSGELEAASGTFKGALQAATGTFGGMTAEGNTLVQESVAQYPHSGVYKIIISGEGVSFDDSEVKYNYYKDDMVQFEPSYSTKIELDSIETNDLRAENLKLVGIGEDDTVTWLLGINKEGEVVKIPRNGSSGGNGNGGGDDGGELEVS
;
A
#
# COMPACT_ATOMS: atom_id res chain seq x y z
N MET A 1 -26.74 9.13 14.79
CA MET A 1 -27.62 10.28 14.52
C MET A 1 -28.70 10.30 15.57
N ILE A 2 -28.91 11.44 16.21
CA ILE A 2 -29.97 11.61 17.21
C ILE A 2 -31.32 11.75 16.50
N HIS A 3 -32.33 10.94 16.88
CA HIS A 3 -33.68 11.08 16.34
C HIS A 3 -34.32 12.42 16.73
N THR A 4 -34.78 13.18 15.75
CA THR A 4 -35.35 14.53 15.89
C THR A 4 -36.76 14.64 15.32
N SER A 5 -37.55 15.59 15.82
CA SER A 5 -38.89 15.84 15.28
C SER A 5 -38.85 16.48 13.88
N THR A 6 -39.95 16.36 13.14
CA THR A 6 -40.12 17.09 11.86
C THR A 6 -40.22 18.60 12.06
N LYS A 7 -40.41 19.11 13.28
CA LYS A 7 -40.28 20.55 13.58
C LYS A 7 -38.82 20.95 13.72
N TYR A 8 -38.02 20.18 14.46
CA TYR A 8 -36.57 20.40 14.59
C TYR A 8 -35.90 20.44 13.22
N ARG A 9 -36.17 19.44 12.35
CA ARG A 9 -35.60 19.36 11.00
C ARG A 9 -36.00 20.53 10.07
N ARG A 10 -37.01 21.34 10.42
CA ARG A 10 -37.33 22.61 9.74
C ARG A 10 -36.65 23.80 10.41
N ALA A 11 -36.74 23.91 11.74
CA ALA A 11 -36.09 24.95 12.52
C ALA A 11 -34.57 25.01 12.25
N VAL A 12 -33.94 23.85 12.07
CA VAL A 12 -32.50 23.72 11.81
C VAL A 12 -32.09 24.04 10.36
N GLN A 13 -33.05 24.29 9.46
CA GLN A 13 -32.82 24.88 8.13
C GLN A 13 -33.05 26.40 8.13
N GLY A 14 -33.69 26.94 9.17
CA GLY A 14 -34.01 28.36 9.31
C GLY A 14 -32.99 29.17 10.11
N ASN A 15 -33.45 30.31 10.65
CA ASN A 15 -32.65 31.12 11.56
C ASN A 15 -32.68 30.50 12.98
N ARG A 16 -31.60 29.79 13.33
CA ARG A 16 -31.51 29.00 14.57
C ARG A 16 -31.37 29.89 15.80
N GLN A 17 -32.11 29.57 16.85
CA GLN A 17 -31.80 30.00 18.22
C GLN A 17 -31.49 28.74 19.02
N PHE A 18 -30.35 28.76 19.71
CA PHE A 18 -29.90 27.64 20.53
C PHE A 18 -30.08 27.95 22.01
N GLY A 19 -30.23 26.90 22.81
CA GLY A 19 -30.24 26.93 24.27
C GLY A 19 -29.32 25.84 24.81
N ILE A 20 -28.92 25.99 26.07
CA ILE A 20 -28.17 24.98 26.81
C ILE A 20 -28.98 24.65 28.08
N ALA A 21 -28.99 23.39 28.47
CA ALA A 21 -29.62 22.89 29.71
C ALA A 21 -28.71 21.82 30.34
N ASP A 22 -27.44 22.19 30.50
CA ASP A 22 -26.40 21.30 31.00
C ASP A 22 -26.51 21.16 32.52
N ARG A 23 -26.51 19.93 33.04
CA ARG A 23 -26.52 19.68 34.48
C ARG A 23 -25.19 19.14 34.96
N ILE A 24 -24.51 19.91 35.81
CA ILE A 24 -23.34 19.45 36.56
C ILE A 24 -23.81 18.79 37.87
N THR A 25 -23.20 17.66 38.22
CA THR A 25 -23.36 16.94 39.49
C THR A 25 -21.98 16.78 40.12
N PHE A 26 -21.77 17.39 41.29
CA PHE A 26 -20.47 17.44 41.97
C PHE A 26 -20.24 16.22 42.87
N ARG A 27 -18.99 16.01 43.31
CA ARG A 27 -18.59 14.85 44.13
C ARG A 27 -19.27 14.76 45.51
N ASP A 28 -19.88 15.85 45.98
CA ASP A 28 -20.68 15.90 47.21
C ASP A 28 -22.18 15.59 47.00
N GLY A 29 -22.60 15.37 45.75
CA GLY A 29 -23.99 15.13 45.35
C GLY A 29 -24.82 16.40 45.14
N THR A 30 -24.23 17.60 45.20
CA THR A 30 -24.91 18.83 44.79
C THR A 30 -25.02 18.90 43.26
N THR A 31 -26.11 19.51 42.78
CA THR A 31 -26.33 19.74 41.35
C THR A 31 -26.38 21.23 41.02
N LEU A 32 -26.00 21.55 39.79
CA LEU A 32 -26.05 22.90 39.22
C LEU A 32 -26.51 22.77 37.76
N GLU A 33 -27.68 23.32 37.47
CA GLU A 33 -28.14 23.51 36.08
C GLU A 33 -27.46 24.77 35.51
N LEU A 34 -27.02 24.70 34.26
CA LEU A 34 -26.43 25.79 33.49
C LEU A 34 -27.32 26.10 32.28
N ASP A 35 -27.57 27.38 32.06
CA ASP A 35 -28.24 27.89 30.87
C ASP A 35 -27.22 28.51 29.88
N ILE A 36 -27.68 29.12 28.79
CA ILE A 36 -26.79 29.66 27.75
C ILE A 36 -26.03 30.94 28.19
N GLU A 37 -26.50 31.66 29.21
CA GLU A 37 -25.83 32.88 29.71
C GLU A 37 -24.58 32.55 30.55
N ASP A 38 -24.47 31.31 31.04
CA ASP A 38 -23.30 30.79 31.76
C ASP A 38 -22.07 30.52 30.88
N PHE A 39 -22.21 30.47 29.55
CA PHE A 39 -21.14 30.06 28.63
C PHE A 39 -20.62 31.22 27.77
N VAL A 40 -19.31 31.47 27.86
CA VAL A 40 -18.57 32.33 26.91
C VAL A 40 -18.27 31.56 25.61
N SER A 41 -18.00 30.25 25.73
CA SER A 41 -17.88 29.34 24.58
C SER A 41 -18.16 27.89 24.99
N TYR A 42 -18.63 27.10 24.01
CA TYR A 42 -19.04 25.70 24.19
C TYR A 42 -18.70 24.91 22.92
N SER A 43 -17.99 23.79 23.08
CA SER A 43 -17.58 22.88 22.01
C SER A 43 -17.73 21.42 22.45
N ILE A 44 -18.13 20.56 21.53
CA ILE A 44 -18.06 19.09 21.68
C ILE A 44 -17.35 18.51 20.45
N ASP A 45 -16.29 17.77 20.71
CA ASP A 45 -15.47 17.10 19.70
C ASP A 45 -15.72 15.58 19.76
N GLU A 46 -16.26 15.02 18.67
CA GLU A 46 -16.60 13.61 18.53
C GLU A 46 -15.88 12.98 17.34
N ALA A 47 -15.41 11.74 17.50
CA ALA A 47 -14.65 11.02 16.49
C ALA A 47 -14.91 9.51 16.52
N THR A 48 -14.86 8.90 15.34
CA THR A 48 -14.92 7.44 15.09
C THR A 48 -13.72 6.94 14.27
N SER A 49 -12.68 7.77 14.14
CA SER A 49 -11.37 7.44 13.56
C SER A 49 -10.32 8.45 14.03
N SER A 50 -9.05 8.05 14.14
CA SER A 50 -7.94 8.96 14.44
C SER A 50 -7.82 10.09 13.40
N PRO A 51 -7.39 11.31 13.80
CA PRO A 51 -7.21 12.42 12.87
C PRO A 51 -6.25 12.08 11.72
N GLY A 52 -6.70 12.33 10.48
CA GLY A 52 -5.92 12.01 9.27
C GLY A 52 -5.80 10.52 8.96
N LYS A 53 -6.71 9.66 9.48
CA LYS A 53 -6.82 8.24 9.13
C LYS A 53 -8.28 7.82 8.91
N PHE A 54 -8.44 6.70 8.23
CA PHE A 54 -9.66 5.88 8.24
C PHE A 54 -9.31 4.46 8.67
N GLU A 55 -9.63 4.12 9.92
CA GLU A 55 -9.21 2.87 10.56
C GLU A 55 -10.40 2.06 11.11
N VAL A 56 -10.23 0.74 11.19
CA VAL A 56 -11.22 -0.17 11.78
C VAL A 56 -10.85 -0.39 13.25
N GLY A 57 -11.84 -0.41 14.13
CA GLY A 57 -11.65 -0.63 15.56
C GLY A 57 -11.40 0.62 16.40
N ALA A 58 -11.43 1.82 15.81
CA ALA A 58 -11.18 3.07 16.54
C ALA A 58 -12.08 3.19 17.77
N ALA A 59 -11.47 3.43 18.94
CA ALA A 59 -12.15 3.69 20.20
C ALA A 59 -11.69 5.06 20.73
N VAL A 60 -12.34 6.13 20.28
CA VAL A 60 -11.90 7.52 20.57
C VAL A 60 -12.75 8.11 21.69
N ILE A 61 -12.11 8.86 22.60
CA ILE A 61 -12.79 9.61 23.66
C ILE A 61 -13.49 10.85 23.05
N LYS A 62 -14.72 11.13 23.47
CA LYS A 62 -15.42 12.38 23.13
C LYS A 62 -15.03 13.50 24.10
N GLU A 63 -14.56 14.64 23.61
CA GLU A 63 -14.22 15.80 24.47
C GLU A 63 -15.38 16.80 24.52
N TYR A 64 -15.72 17.22 25.73
CA TYR A 64 -16.52 18.41 26.02
C TYR A 64 -15.58 19.51 26.50
N SER A 65 -15.61 20.66 25.83
CA SER A 65 -14.72 21.81 26.10
C SER A 65 -15.57 23.08 26.23
N ALA A 66 -15.59 23.67 27.42
CA ALA A 66 -16.41 24.84 27.74
C ALA A 66 -15.61 25.94 28.45
N VAL A 67 -16.06 27.19 28.30
CA VAL A 67 -15.57 28.34 29.05
C VAL A 67 -16.75 29.01 29.75
N LEU A 68 -16.81 28.90 31.07
CA LEU A 68 -17.88 29.44 31.90
C LEU A 68 -17.61 30.90 32.29
N ASN A 69 -18.65 31.73 32.28
CA ASN A 69 -18.61 33.12 32.73
C ASN A 69 -18.64 33.20 34.26
N ASN A 70 -17.57 33.65 34.90
CA ASN A 70 -17.46 33.76 36.35
C ASN A 70 -17.27 35.22 36.83
N GLU A 71 -17.73 36.22 36.06
CA GLU A 71 -17.61 37.65 36.41
C GLU A 71 -18.19 37.98 37.81
N ASP A 72 -19.31 37.35 38.19
CA ASP A 72 -19.96 37.50 39.49
C ASP A 72 -19.49 36.49 40.57
N GLY A 73 -18.49 35.64 40.29
CA GLY A 73 -18.03 34.59 41.21
C GLY A 73 -19.05 33.46 41.45
N LYS A 74 -20.01 33.27 40.53
CA LYS A 74 -21.09 32.25 40.59
C LYS A 74 -20.56 30.85 40.90
N PHE A 75 -19.37 30.53 40.41
CA PHE A 75 -18.79 29.19 40.44
C PHE A 75 -17.74 28.96 41.54
N ASP A 76 -17.25 30.01 42.23
CA ASP A 76 -16.13 29.97 43.19
C ASP A 76 -16.26 28.97 44.34
N ARG A 77 -17.49 28.55 44.65
CA ARG A 77 -17.81 27.62 45.75
C ARG A 77 -17.77 26.14 45.39
N TYR A 78 -17.55 25.80 44.12
CA TYR A 78 -17.69 24.43 43.60
C TYR A 78 -16.34 23.80 43.24
N ASP A 79 -16.14 22.54 43.63
CA ASP A 79 -15.04 21.70 43.14
C ASP A 79 -15.49 20.97 41.86
N PHE A 80 -15.00 21.44 40.70
CA PHE A 80 -15.28 20.83 39.41
C PHE A 80 -14.51 19.53 39.16
N GLU A 81 -13.42 19.24 39.88
CA GLU A 81 -12.58 18.08 39.59
C GLU A 81 -13.38 16.78 39.78
N GLY A 82 -13.46 15.96 38.73
CA GLY A 82 -14.22 14.71 38.77
C GLY A 82 -15.75 14.86 38.86
N ALA A 83 -16.31 16.06 38.64
CA ALA A 83 -17.76 16.26 38.51
C ALA A 83 -18.33 15.59 37.24
N ASP A 84 -19.62 15.29 37.23
CA ASP A 84 -20.36 14.71 36.09
C ASP A 84 -21.21 15.78 35.39
N ILE A 85 -21.09 15.91 34.07
CA ILE A 85 -21.88 16.82 33.23
C ILE A 85 -22.83 16.00 32.35
N ALA A 86 -24.14 16.19 32.49
CA ALA A 86 -25.13 15.72 31.54
C ALA A 86 -25.44 16.85 30.55
N ALA A 87 -24.91 16.76 29.32
CA ALA A 87 -24.96 17.85 28.34
C ALA A 87 -26.23 17.82 27.48
N GLN A 88 -26.94 18.95 27.37
CA GLN A 88 -28.16 19.09 26.58
C GLN A 88 -28.17 20.39 25.78
N VAL A 89 -28.31 20.26 24.45
CA VAL A 89 -28.41 21.40 23.54
C VAL A 89 -29.81 21.50 22.97
N GLY A 90 -30.44 22.65 23.17
CA GLY A 90 -31.78 22.98 22.70
C GLY A 90 -31.79 23.72 21.38
N LEU A 91 -32.77 23.43 20.53
CA LEU A 91 -33.13 24.24 19.36
C LEU A 91 -34.54 24.80 19.52
N MET A 92 -34.71 26.10 19.26
CA MET A 92 -36.02 26.75 19.26
C MET A 92 -36.83 26.34 18.02
N LEU A 93 -38.06 25.87 18.22
CA LEU A 93 -38.99 25.49 17.17
C LEU A 93 -39.84 26.68 16.68
N GLU A 94 -40.45 26.52 15.50
CA GLU A 94 -41.33 27.53 14.85
C GLU A 94 -42.50 28.00 15.73
N ASP A 95 -42.91 27.22 16.73
CA ASP A 95 -44.01 27.55 17.66
C ASP A 95 -43.54 28.16 19.00
N GLY A 96 -42.24 28.46 19.13
CA GLY A 96 -41.67 29.04 20.34
C GLY A 96 -41.42 28.04 21.48
N THR A 97 -41.47 26.74 21.21
CA THR A 97 -41.05 25.69 22.16
C THR A 97 -39.62 25.22 21.89
N TRP A 98 -38.94 24.72 22.91
CA TRP A 98 -37.58 24.18 22.80
C TRP A 98 -37.59 22.65 22.64
N GLU A 99 -36.81 22.14 21.69
CA GLU A 99 -36.51 20.70 21.57
C GLU A 99 -35.04 20.47 21.98
N TYR A 100 -34.83 19.85 23.14
CA TYR A 100 -33.50 19.57 23.71
C TYR A 100 -33.03 18.17 23.32
N LEU A 101 -31.81 18.09 22.78
CA LEU A 101 -31.12 16.84 22.47
C LEU A 101 -30.02 16.60 23.52
N GLN A 102 -30.00 15.41 24.12
CA GLN A 102 -28.88 14.96 24.94
C GLN A 102 -27.65 14.80 24.04
N LYS A 103 -26.54 15.47 24.34
CA LYS A 103 -25.28 15.36 23.58
C LYS A 103 -24.24 14.45 24.23
N GLY A 104 -24.51 13.94 25.42
CA GLY A 104 -23.68 12.95 26.11
C GLY A 104 -23.66 13.14 27.62
N TYR A 105 -22.78 12.38 28.27
CA TYR A 105 -22.45 12.46 29.67
C TYR A 105 -20.92 12.47 29.79
N TYR A 106 -20.37 13.37 30.61
CA TYR A 106 -18.93 13.67 30.62
C TYR A 106 -18.39 13.85 32.04
N ARG A 107 -17.26 13.22 32.35
CA ARG A 107 -16.50 13.39 33.59
C ARG A 107 -15.51 14.55 33.43
N VAL A 108 -15.57 15.57 34.28
CA VAL A 108 -14.59 16.66 34.29
C VAL A 108 -13.22 16.13 34.73
N VAL A 109 -12.20 16.37 33.90
CA VAL A 109 -10.80 15.97 34.17
C VAL A 109 -9.91 17.19 34.39
N GLU A 110 -10.23 18.34 33.79
CA GLU A 110 -9.49 19.58 34.01
C GLU A 110 -10.46 20.76 34.17
N ALA A 111 -10.26 21.55 35.23
CA ALA A 111 -10.92 22.82 35.44
C ALA A 111 -9.87 23.89 35.83
N LYS A 112 -9.84 25.02 35.12
CA LYS A 112 -8.86 26.11 35.33
C LYS A 112 -9.55 27.46 35.32
N ALA A 113 -9.55 28.12 36.47
CA ALA A 113 -9.91 29.54 36.56
C ALA A 113 -8.83 30.41 35.90
N GLN A 114 -9.25 31.35 35.06
CA GLN A 114 -8.42 32.41 34.49
C GLN A 114 -9.18 33.73 34.58
N ASP A 115 -8.73 34.62 35.47
CA ASP A 115 -9.33 35.94 35.70
C ASP A 115 -10.84 35.85 36.00
N LEU A 116 -11.71 36.17 35.03
CA LEU A 116 -13.17 36.19 35.17
C LEU A 116 -13.88 34.99 34.51
N VAL A 117 -13.14 33.95 34.09
CA VAL A 117 -13.71 32.74 33.46
C VAL A 117 -13.15 31.44 34.03
N ILE A 118 -13.88 30.33 33.86
CA ILE A 118 -13.41 28.98 34.17
C ILE A 118 -13.41 28.14 32.88
N GLN A 119 -12.23 27.65 32.49
CA GLN A 119 -12.06 26.68 31.41
C GLN A 119 -12.32 25.28 31.98
N VAL A 120 -13.26 24.53 31.38
CA VAL A 120 -13.66 23.18 31.78
C VAL A 120 -13.44 22.22 30.62
N LYS A 121 -12.69 21.14 30.85
CA LYS A 121 -12.56 19.99 29.97
C LYS A 121 -13.10 18.73 30.64
N ALA A 122 -14.00 18.07 29.94
CA ALA A 122 -14.61 16.82 30.38
C ALA A 122 -14.55 15.78 29.25
N TYR A 123 -14.48 14.50 29.63
CA TYR A 123 -14.40 13.38 28.70
C TYR A 123 -15.56 12.43 28.93
N ASP A 124 -16.08 11.81 27.88
CA ASP A 124 -17.14 10.80 28.01
C ASP A 124 -16.66 9.55 28.74
N SER A 125 -17.59 8.63 29.06
CA SER A 125 -17.29 7.39 29.77
C SER A 125 -16.31 6.45 29.02
N MET A 126 -15.89 6.79 27.80
CA MET A 126 -14.75 6.12 27.14
C MET A 126 -13.47 6.27 27.98
N LEU A 127 -13.34 7.35 28.76
CA LEU A 127 -12.24 7.62 29.70
C LEU A 127 -11.95 6.44 30.63
N PHE A 128 -12.98 5.80 31.22
CA PHE A 128 -12.77 4.77 32.25
C PHE A 128 -12.06 3.51 31.72
N PHE A 129 -12.13 3.27 30.41
CA PHE A 129 -11.45 2.15 29.76
C PHE A 129 -9.92 2.33 29.66
N ASP A 130 -9.33 3.49 29.98
CA ASP A 130 -7.87 3.64 30.17
C ASP A 130 -7.32 2.84 31.38
N SER A 131 -8.19 2.22 32.17
CA SER A 131 -7.80 1.31 33.25
C SER A 131 -6.98 0.12 32.73
N PRO A 132 -5.93 -0.36 33.43
CA PRO A 132 -5.14 -1.51 32.99
C PRO A 132 -5.93 -2.83 32.95
N TYR A 133 -5.80 -3.56 31.84
CA TYR A 133 -6.45 -4.86 31.62
C TYR A 133 -5.90 -5.98 32.52
N SER A 134 -4.77 -5.78 33.18
CA SER A 134 -4.27 -6.66 34.23
C SER A 134 -5.26 -6.81 35.41
N GLY A 135 -6.16 -5.84 35.61
CA GLY A 135 -7.25 -5.94 36.59
C GLY A 135 -8.36 -6.94 36.25
N SER A 136 -8.46 -7.38 34.98
CA SER A 136 -9.55 -8.26 34.52
C SER A 136 -9.49 -9.63 35.18
N ARG A 137 -10.66 -10.15 35.57
CA ARG A 137 -10.82 -11.47 36.20
C ARG A 137 -11.41 -12.52 35.25
N LEU A 138 -11.52 -12.19 33.96
CA LEU A 138 -12.06 -13.09 32.95
C LEU A 138 -11.14 -14.29 32.73
N SER A 139 -11.71 -15.49 32.85
CA SER A 139 -11.07 -16.76 32.51
C SER A 139 -11.28 -17.05 31.03
N TYR A 140 -10.20 -17.38 30.33
CA TYR A 140 -10.23 -17.83 28.93
C TYR A 140 -10.25 -19.37 28.87
N PRO A 141 -10.84 -20.01 27.84
CA PRO A 141 -11.46 -19.42 26.65
C PRO A 141 -12.73 -18.61 26.96
N ALA A 142 -12.88 -17.46 26.31
CA ALA A 142 -13.99 -16.54 26.50
C ALA A 142 -14.54 -16.06 25.16
N SER A 143 -15.84 -15.76 25.09
CA SER A 143 -16.47 -15.21 23.89
C SER A 143 -16.30 -13.68 23.82
N LEU A 144 -16.39 -13.11 22.62
CA LEU A 144 -16.25 -11.66 22.38
C LEU A 144 -17.25 -10.85 23.24
N LEU A 145 -18.50 -11.34 23.35
CA LEU A 145 -19.51 -10.79 24.25
C LEU A 145 -19.07 -10.81 25.73
N GLN A 146 -18.43 -11.89 26.19
CA GLN A 146 -17.94 -12.00 27.57
C GLN A 146 -16.75 -11.05 27.83
N ILE A 147 -15.90 -10.83 26.83
CA ILE A 147 -14.77 -9.89 26.90
C ILE A 147 -15.26 -8.44 27.02
N VAL A 148 -16.21 -8.03 26.17
CA VAL A 148 -16.85 -6.71 26.27
C VAL A 148 -17.60 -6.57 27.61
N GLN A 149 -18.31 -7.62 28.06
CA GLN A 149 -19.00 -7.60 29.35
C GLN A 149 -18.05 -7.44 30.54
N ASP A 150 -16.92 -8.15 30.58
CA ASP A 150 -15.93 -7.98 31.64
C ASP A 150 -15.33 -6.57 31.63
N ALA A 151 -14.99 -6.03 30.46
CA ALA A 151 -14.48 -4.68 30.31
C ALA A 151 -15.45 -3.61 30.81
N CYS A 152 -16.71 -3.66 30.38
CA CYS A 152 -17.78 -2.74 30.80
C CYS A 152 -18.05 -2.84 32.31
N ASN A 153 -18.14 -4.06 32.86
CA ASN A 153 -18.34 -4.27 34.29
C ASN A 153 -17.15 -3.76 35.13
N ALA A 154 -15.91 -3.96 34.67
CA ALA A 154 -14.71 -3.50 35.36
C ALA A 154 -14.57 -1.97 35.34
N CYS A 155 -14.93 -1.33 34.23
CA CYS A 155 -14.90 0.13 34.08
C CYS A 155 -16.16 0.84 34.61
N SER A 156 -17.17 0.08 35.05
CA SER A 156 -18.49 0.58 35.49
C SER A 156 -19.29 1.33 34.41
N VAL A 157 -19.06 1.02 33.13
CA VAL A 157 -19.71 1.65 31.98
C VAL A 157 -20.82 0.73 31.44
N ALA A 158 -21.98 1.28 31.10
CA ALA A 158 -23.06 0.53 30.47
C ALA A 158 -22.78 0.29 28.97
N TYR A 159 -23.43 -0.69 28.34
CA TYR A 159 -23.22 -1.02 26.93
C TYR A 159 -24.51 -1.42 26.22
N ASP A 160 -24.57 -1.24 24.90
CA ASP A 160 -25.66 -1.77 24.08
C ASP A 160 -25.32 -3.18 23.56
N ALA A 161 -25.95 -4.19 24.17
CA ALA A 161 -25.80 -5.59 23.76
C ALA A 161 -26.28 -5.87 22.33
N GLY A 162 -27.15 -5.04 21.75
CA GLY A 162 -27.61 -5.16 20.37
C GLY A 162 -26.55 -4.78 19.34
N SER A 163 -25.55 -3.98 19.74
CA SER A 163 -24.44 -3.56 18.88
C SER A 163 -23.31 -4.60 18.74
N ILE A 164 -23.30 -5.63 19.59
CA ILE A 164 -22.19 -6.60 19.67
C ILE A 164 -22.38 -7.69 18.60
N GLU A 165 -21.96 -7.38 17.38
CA GLU A 165 -21.71 -8.37 16.33
C GLU A 165 -20.72 -9.45 16.79
N MET A 166 -20.71 -10.61 16.12
CA MET A 166 -19.73 -11.68 16.34
C MET A 166 -19.58 -12.14 17.82
N GLY A 167 -20.55 -11.87 18.71
CA GLY A 167 -20.45 -12.09 20.15
C GLY A 167 -20.13 -13.53 20.61
N GLY A 168 -20.36 -14.52 19.74
CA GLY A 168 -19.98 -15.94 19.94
C GLY A 168 -18.57 -16.32 19.48
N TYR A 169 -17.83 -15.41 18.83
CA TYR A 169 -16.42 -15.59 18.49
C TYR A 169 -15.63 -15.87 19.77
N THR A 170 -14.84 -16.95 19.80
CA THR A 170 -14.22 -17.47 21.04
C THR A 170 -12.71 -17.31 20.99
N VAL A 171 -12.18 -16.46 21.85
CA VAL A 171 -10.74 -16.25 22.05
C VAL A 171 -10.24 -17.31 23.04
N ARG A 172 -9.24 -18.12 22.68
CA ARG A 172 -8.80 -19.27 23.50
C ARG A 172 -7.79 -18.93 24.59
N LYS A 173 -7.04 -17.84 24.41
CA LYS A 173 -5.93 -17.39 25.27
C LYS A 173 -6.12 -15.90 25.57
N ARG A 174 -5.86 -15.48 26.81
CA ARG A 174 -5.81 -14.07 27.19
C ARG A 174 -4.63 -13.38 26.49
N PRO A 175 -4.74 -12.11 26.08
CA PRO A 175 -3.58 -11.29 25.72
C PRO A 175 -2.64 -11.14 26.92
N ASP A 176 -1.39 -11.59 26.75
CA ASP A 176 -0.34 -11.47 27.77
C ASP A 176 0.40 -10.15 27.62
N SER A 177 -0.05 -9.09 28.31
CA SER A 177 0.69 -7.84 28.43
C SER A 177 0.28 -7.07 29.68
N GLU A 178 1.27 -6.55 30.43
CA GLU A 178 1.04 -5.63 31.55
C GLU A 178 0.69 -4.20 31.08
N THR A 179 0.83 -3.89 29.78
CA THR A 179 0.66 -2.52 29.25
C THR A 179 -0.65 -2.29 28.48
N LEU A 180 -1.54 -3.29 28.38
CA LEU A 180 -2.84 -3.13 27.73
C LEU A 180 -3.86 -2.49 28.68
N THR A 181 -4.65 -1.57 28.17
CA THR A 181 -5.85 -1.00 28.80
C THR A 181 -7.10 -1.78 28.42
N TYR A 182 -8.23 -1.57 29.11
CA TYR A 182 -9.51 -2.08 28.62
C TYR A 182 -9.92 -1.44 27.28
N ARG A 183 -9.49 -0.20 26.98
CA ARG A 183 -9.80 0.46 25.70
C ARG A 183 -9.12 -0.25 24.53
N ASP A 184 -7.88 -0.71 24.72
CA ASP A 184 -7.19 -1.53 23.71
C ASP A 184 -7.97 -2.83 23.43
N ILE A 185 -8.47 -3.49 24.49
CA ILE A 185 -9.33 -4.68 24.35
C ILE A 185 -10.65 -4.35 23.63
N ILE A 186 -11.31 -3.23 23.94
CA ILE A 186 -12.52 -2.78 23.22
C ILE A 186 -12.23 -2.47 21.75
N SER A 187 -11.09 -1.84 21.45
CA SER A 187 -10.58 -1.62 20.08
C SER A 187 -10.36 -2.94 19.33
N TYR A 188 -9.66 -3.90 19.94
CA TYR A 188 -9.46 -5.23 19.36
C TYR A 188 -10.78 -6.00 19.14
N CYS A 189 -11.78 -5.82 20.01
CA CYS A 189 -13.13 -6.34 19.79
C CYS A 189 -13.81 -5.66 18.60
N ALA A 190 -13.70 -4.33 18.48
CA ALA A 190 -14.28 -3.56 17.38
C ALA A 190 -13.65 -3.89 16.02
N GLN A 191 -12.34 -4.18 15.98
CA GLN A 191 -11.67 -4.73 14.79
C GLN A 191 -12.28 -6.06 14.34
N ILE A 192 -12.54 -6.99 15.26
CA ILE A 192 -13.16 -8.30 14.95
C ILE A 192 -14.59 -8.15 14.40
N MET A 193 -15.32 -7.14 14.87
CA MET A 193 -16.68 -6.80 14.43
C MET A 193 -16.73 -5.92 13.17
N GLY A 194 -15.58 -5.42 12.67
CA GLY A 194 -15.55 -4.52 11.52
C GLY A 194 -16.28 -3.20 11.78
N CYS A 195 -16.05 -2.61 12.95
CA CYS A 195 -16.76 -1.43 13.44
C CYS A 195 -15.80 -0.43 14.14
N TYR A 196 -16.31 0.74 14.52
CA TYR A 196 -15.72 1.59 15.56
C TYR A 196 -16.43 1.35 16.90
N ALA A 197 -15.85 1.81 18.00
CA ALA A 197 -16.44 1.82 19.33
C ALA A 197 -16.56 3.26 19.85
N LYS A 198 -17.73 3.65 20.37
CA LYS A 198 -17.93 4.97 20.99
C LYS A 198 -18.89 4.89 22.18
N VAL A 199 -18.86 5.87 23.08
CA VAL A 199 -19.96 6.04 24.05
C VAL A 199 -21.03 6.94 23.42
N ASN A 200 -22.26 6.44 23.38
CA ASN A 200 -23.38 7.14 22.77
C ASN A 200 -24.00 8.18 23.70
N HIS A 201 -24.92 8.97 23.15
CA HIS A 201 -25.58 10.05 23.88
C HIS A 201 -26.47 9.57 25.06
N MET A 202 -26.59 8.26 25.31
CA MET A 202 -27.26 7.66 26.47
C MET A 202 -26.29 7.06 27.50
N ASP A 203 -25.00 7.41 27.45
CA ASP A 203 -23.93 6.89 28.31
C ASP A 203 -23.75 5.36 28.23
N ARG A 204 -23.78 4.83 27.01
CA ARG A 204 -23.55 3.41 26.75
C ARG A 204 -22.49 3.23 25.66
N LEU A 205 -21.54 2.33 25.90
CA LEU A 205 -20.65 1.83 24.86
C LEU A 205 -21.48 1.15 23.76
N GLU A 206 -21.33 1.62 22.53
CA GLU A 206 -21.89 1.00 21.33
C GLU A 206 -20.80 0.75 20.29
N PHE A 207 -21.05 -0.27 19.46
CA PHE A 207 -20.24 -0.61 18.31
C PHE A 207 -21.01 -0.26 17.03
N GLY A 208 -20.41 0.55 16.16
CA GLY A 208 -21.11 1.10 15.00
C GLY A 208 -20.27 1.07 13.73
N TRP A 209 -20.92 1.18 12.59
CA TRP A 209 -20.26 1.47 11.33
C TRP A 209 -21.10 2.43 10.50
N TYR A 210 -20.46 3.10 9.56
CA TYR A 210 -21.08 4.08 8.68
C TYR A 210 -22.06 3.38 7.73
N ASP A 211 -23.36 3.65 7.92
CA ASP A 211 -24.42 3.16 7.04
C ASP A 211 -24.43 3.95 5.73
N LEU A 212 -23.77 3.41 4.71
CA LEU A 212 -23.80 3.98 3.35
C LEU A 212 -25.03 3.54 2.53
N GLU A 213 -25.82 2.57 3.01
CA GLU A 213 -27.04 2.09 2.35
C GLU A 213 -28.24 3.03 2.63
N CYS A 214 -28.21 3.77 3.74
CA CYS A 214 -29.19 4.82 4.02
C CYS A 214 -29.06 6.07 3.12
N LEU A 215 -27.96 6.19 2.35
CA LEU A 215 -27.80 7.26 1.36
C LEU A 215 -28.61 6.91 0.11
N PRO A 216 -29.52 7.78 -0.38
CA PRO A 216 -30.33 7.46 -1.54
C PRO A 216 -29.45 7.21 -2.77
N ASP A 217 -29.78 6.19 -3.54
CA ASP A 217 -29.22 6.00 -4.88
C ASP A 217 -29.66 7.16 -5.77
N GLY A 218 -28.68 7.84 -6.34
CA GLY A 218 -28.89 9.13 -6.98
C GLY A 218 -29.77 9.01 -8.21
N ILE A 219 -30.94 9.68 -8.19
CA ILE A 219 -31.60 10.08 -9.42
C ILE A 219 -30.67 11.06 -10.12
N ASP A 220 -29.99 10.60 -11.16
CA ASP A 220 -29.06 11.42 -11.94
C ASP A 220 -29.83 12.56 -12.63
N GLY A 221 -29.44 13.81 -12.33
CA GLY A 221 -29.98 15.02 -12.96
C GLY A 221 -29.39 15.30 -14.35
N GLY A 222 -28.51 14.43 -14.83
CA GLY A 222 -27.84 14.53 -16.13
C GLY A 222 -26.44 15.16 -16.02
N ASP A 223 -25.56 14.77 -16.93
CA ASP A 223 -24.22 15.35 -17.01
C ASP A 223 -24.25 16.85 -17.37
N PHE A 224 -23.55 17.65 -16.57
CA PHE A 224 -23.30 19.08 -16.77
C PHE A 224 -21.85 19.38 -17.21
N THR A 225 -21.05 18.37 -17.59
CA THR A 225 -19.59 18.48 -17.73
C THR A 225 -19.03 18.20 -19.14
N GLY A 226 -19.74 17.48 -20.02
CA GLY A 226 -19.21 17.01 -21.31
C GLY A 226 -20.09 17.26 -22.54
N THR A 227 -19.82 18.34 -23.28
CA THR A 227 -20.18 18.60 -24.71
C THR A 227 -21.65 18.60 -25.17
N ALA A 228 -22.59 17.98 -24.45
CA ALA A 228 -24.03 18.12 -24.71
C ALA A 228 -24.54 19.51 -24.31
N ARG A 229 -25.76 19.88 -24.70
CA ARG A 229 -26.39 21.11 -24.19
C ARG A 229 -26.89 20.87 -22.75
N PRO A 230 -26.95 21.93 -21.92
CA PRO A 230 -27.66 21.84 -20.64
C PRO A 230 -29.07 21.30 -20.84
N TYR A 231 -29.47 20.37 -19.97
CA TYR A 231 -30.77 19.69 -19.95
C TYR A 231 -31.03 18.64 -21.05
N GLU A 232 -30.04 18.22 -21.86
CA GLU A 232 -30.20 17.11 -22.82
C GLU A 232 -30.03 15.69 -22.20
N THR A 233 -29.70 15.61 -20.90
CA THR A 233 -29.31 14.37 -20.20
C THR A 233 -30.12 14.06 -18.93
N GLY A 234 -31.13 14.88 -18.60
CA GLY A 234 -31.88 14.80 -17.34
C GLY A 234 -33.35 15.22 -17.47
N ASP A 235 -33.96 14.99 -18.64
CA ASP A 235 -35.29 15.47 -19.00
C ASP A 235 -36.43 14.45 -18.76
N THR A 236 -36.11 13.23 -18.29
CA THR A 236 -37.05 12.10 -18.22
C THR A 236 -37.11 11.40 -16.85
N LEU A 237 -37.50 12.14 -15.81
CA LEU A 237 -38.20 11.54 -14.66
C LEU A 237 -39.71 11.55 -14.93
N SER A 238 -40.18 10.60 -15.74
CA SER A 238 -41.60 10.48 -16.11
C SER A 238 -42.45 10.09 -14.90
N GLY A 239 -43.28 11.02 -14.41
CA GLY A 239 -44.29 10.77 -13.37
C GLY A 239 -45.50 9.99 -13.88
N GLY A 240 -45.25 8.83 -14.50
CA GLY A 240 -46.26 8.01 -15.17
C GLY A 240 -46.92 8.67 -16.38
N ASN A 241 -48.14 8.25 -16.68
CA ASN A 241 -48.96 8.77 -17.77
C ASN A 241 -50.40 8.97 -17.30
N PHE A 242 -51.12 9.97 -17.86
CA PHE A 242 -52.49 10.28 -17.43
C PHE A 242 -53.57 9.25 -17.86
N THR A 243 -53.18 8.11 -18.44
CA THR A 243 -54.10 7.11 -19.03
C THR A 243 -54.08 5.74 -18.36
N ASP A 244 -53.02 5.38 -17.65
CA ASP A 244 -52.93 4.18 -16.81
C ASP A 244 -52.34 4.56 -15.45
N TYR A 245 -53.13 4.38 -14.39
CA TYR A 245 -52.72 4.63 -12.98
C TYR A 245 -52.31 3.33 -12.26
N SER A 246 -52.12 2.25 -13.01
CA SER A 246 -51.71 0.92 -12.52
C SER A 246 -50.36 0.45 -13.10
N SER A 247 -49.74 1.24 -13.98
CA SER A 247 -48.46 0.96 -14.66
C SER A 247 -47.20 1.05 -13.78
N GLY A 248 -47.29 0.72 -12.49
CA GLY A 248 -46.12 0.58 -11.60
C GLY A 248 -45.42 1.90 -11.22
N ASP A 249 -46.09 3.04 -11.39
CA ASP A 249 -45.53 4.38 -11.21
C ASP A 249 -45.38 4.78 -9.72
N SER A 250 -44.47 4.11 -9.00
CA SER A 250 -44.08 4.48 -7.62
C SER A 250 -42.57 4.36 -7.37
N HIS A 251 -41.79 5.31 -7.88
CA HIS A 251 -40.62 5.76 -7.12
C HIS A 251 -41.11 6.77 -6.09
N ASP A 252 -41.60 6.25 -4.96
CA ASP A 252 -41.91 7.07 -3.80
C ASP A 252 -40.58 7.60 -3.24
N CYS A 253 -40.36 8.92 -3.26
CA CYS A 253 -39.16 9.56 -2.69
C CYS A 253 -39.14 9.51 -1.14
N GLY A 254 -39.90 8.59 -0.57
CA GLY A 254 -40.22 8.51 0.83
C GLY A 254 -41.23 9.56 1.28
N THR A 255 -41.79 9.31 2.45
CA THR A 255 -42.40 10.34 3.26
C THR A 255 -41.33 11.23 3.89
N PHE A 256 -41.72 12.34 4.52
CA PHE A 256 -40.82 13.16 5.37
C PHE A 256 -40.16 12.39 6.55
N ARG A 257 -40.45 11.10 6.76
CA ARG A 257 -39.76 10.24 7.73
C ARG A 257 -38.53 9.55 7.16
N ASP A 258 -38.47 9.35 5.85
CA ASP A 258 -37.47 8.49 5.23
C ASP A 258 -36.17 9.28 4.93
N ALA A 259 -36.27 10.60 4.80
CA ALA A 259 -35.17 11.55 4.96
C ALA A 259 -34.74 11.71 6.45
N ALA A 260 -34.46 10.60 7.13
CA ALA A 260 -33.99 10.56 8.53
C ALA A 260 -32.82 9.58 8.77
N GLY A 261 -32.28 8.94 7.72
CA GLY A 261 -31.08 8.10 7.83
C GLY A 261 -29.76 8.87 7.70
N TYR A 262 -29.74 9.98 6.95
CA TYR A 262 -28.52 10.69 6.55
C TYR A 262 -28.63 12.22 6.62
N HIS A 263 -27.48 12.89 6.67
CA HIS A 263 -27.39 14.37 6.60
C HIS A 263 -27.15 14.85 5.16
N HIS A 264 -27.67 16.03 4.78
CA HIS A 264 -27.36 16.64 3.48
C HIS A 264 -26.83 18.07 3.63
N PHE A 265 -25.55 18.26 3.33
CA PHE A 265 -24.84 19.53 3.47
C PHE A 265 -24.71 20.25 2.11
N TYR A 266 -25.56 21.26 1.90
CA TYR A 266 -25.58 22.12 0.70
C TYR A 266 -25.29 23.61 1.01
N HIS A 267 -25.15 23.99 2.27
CA HIS A 267 -24.77 25.33 2.72
C HIS A 267 -23.39 25.31 3.41
N LEU A 268 -22.35 25.23 2.58
CA LEU A 268 -20.95 25.09 3.00
C LEU A 268 -20.25 26.45 3.17
N GLY A 269 -19.55 26.64 4.29
CA GLY A 269 -18.76 27.83 4.60
C GLY A 269 -17.37 27.80 3.95
N SER A 270 -16.44 27.05 4.56
CA SER A 270 -15.22 26.58 3.88
C SER A 270 -15.41 25.12 3.46
N GLN A 271 -14.75 24.73 2.37
CA GLN A 271 -14.80 23.38 1.83
C GLN A 271 -13.41 22.96 1.33
N THR A 272 -12.93 21.82 1.78
CA THR A 272 -11.82 21.06 1.20
C THR A 272 -12.37 19.68 0.90
N ILE A 273 -12.50 19.32 -0.37
CA ILE A 273 -13.13 18.08 -0.84
C ILE A 273 -12.17 17.45 -1.84
N ASN A 274 -11.87 16.16 -1.68
CA ASN A 274 -10.89 15.49 -2.56
C ASN A 274 -11.41 15.36 -4.01
N THR A 275 -10.49 15.28 -4.96
CA THR A 275 -10.78 15.16 -6.40
C THR A 275 -11.50 13.87 -6.76
N ASP A 276 -11.21 12.80 -6.03
CA ASP A 276 -11.59 11.42 -6.32
C ASP A 276 -12.25 10.78 -5.10
N ASP A 277 -13.10 9.78 -5.33
CA ASP A 277 -13.71 8.97 -4.27
C ASP A 277 -12.76 7.85 -3.82
N ILE A 278 -12.92 7.41 -2.57
CA ILE A 278 -12.29 6.19 -2.07
C ILE A 278 -13.32 5.06 -2.12
N THR A 279 -12.98 4.00 -2.85
CA THR A 279 -13.66 2.71 -2.78
C THR A 279 -12.83 1.76 -1.92
N ILE A 280 -13.38 1.23 -0.82
CA ILE A 280 -12.70 0.17 -0.06
C ILE A 280 -12.68 -1.09 -0.94
N THR A 281 -11.50 -1.48 -1.42
CA THR A 281 -11.36 -2.63 -2.34
C THR A 281 -11.27 -3.95 -1.61
N GLY A 282 -10.81 -3.94 -0.35
CA GLY A 282 -10.67 -5.15 0.45
C GLY A 282 -10.27 -4.91 1.90
N VAL A 283 -10.15 -6.00 2.64
CA VAL A 283 -9.72 -6.04 4.04
C VAL A 283 -8.68 -7.13 4.20
N LEU A 284 -7.50 -6.77 4.69
CA LEU A 284 -6.41 -7.68 5.03
C LEU A 284 -6.39 -7.87 6.54
N VAL A 285 -6.59 -9.09 7.02
CA VAL A 285 -6.36 -9.46 8.42
C VAL A 285 -5.09 -10.28 8.50
N SER A 286 -4.23 -9.99 9.47
CA SER A 286 -2.98 -10.72 9.72
C SER A 286 -2.76 -11.03 11.20
N VAL A 287 -2.23 -12.22 11.47
CA VAL A 287 -1.88 -12.72 12.81
C VAL A 287 -0.52 -13.40 12.73
N GLU A 288 0.35 -13.13 13.70
CA GLU A 288 1.63 -13.82 13.84
C GLU A 288 1.42 -15.25 14.36
N LYS A 289 2.12 -16.23 13.78
CA LYS A 289 2.05 -17.63 14.18
C LYS A 289 3.14 -17.99 15.18
N GLN A 290 2.86 -18.98 16.01
CA GLN A 290 3.85 -19.58 16.93
C GLN A 290 4.89 -20.45 16.20
N GLU A 291 4.59 -20.93 14.99
CA GLU A 291 5.55 -21.52 14.05
C GLU A 291 5.81 -20.53 12.89
N GLU A 292 7.08 -20.24 12.57
CA GLU A 292 7.51 -19.10 11.75
C GLU A 292 6.57 -18.69 10.58
N GLY A 293 5.94 -17.52 10.73
CA GLY A 293 5.23 -16.83 9.66
C GLY A 293 4.04 -16.02 10.16
N ALA A 294 3.33 -15.40 9.22
CA ALA A 294 2.02 -14.80 9.47
C ALA A 294 0.92 -15.68 8.86
N GLU A 295 -0.22 -15.80 9.53
CA GLU A 295 -1.48 -16.14 8.89
C GLU A 295 -2.12 -14.85 8.42
N SER A 296 -2.18 -14.62 7.10
CA SER A 296 -2.85 -13.47 6.53
C SER A 296 -3.96 -13.89 5.57
N CYS A 297 -5.05 -13.14 5.56
CA CYS A 297 -6.18 -13.36 4.66
C CYS A 297 -6.67 -12.01 4.12
N LEU A 298 -6.58 -11.84 2.80
CA LEU A 298 -7.20 -10.74 2.08
C LEU A 298 -8.61 -11.16 1.64
N TYR A 299 -9.62 -10.35 1.97
CA TYR A 299 -10.94 -10.39 1.37
C TYR A 299 -11.11 -9.20 0.43
N GLY A 300 -11.61 -9.42 -0.79
CA GLY A 300 -11.74 -8.39 -1.82
C GLY A 300 -10.55 -8.36 -2.78
N THR A 301 -10.18 -7.18 -3.29
CA THR A 301 -9.04 -6.98 -4.19
C THR A 301 -8.03 -5.98 -3.63
N GLU A 302 -6.81 -6.02 -4.16
CA GLU A 302 -5.80 -4.98 -3.98
C GLU A 302 -6.31 -3.61 -4.46
N GLY A 303 -5.76 -2.54 -3.90
CA GLY A 303 -6.28 -1.17 -4.04
C GLY A 303 -6.30 -0.46 -2.67
N TYR A 304 -7.44 0.13 -2.29
CA TYR A 304 -7.62 0.67 -0.94
C TYR A 304 -8.02 -0.45 0.04
N VAL A 305 -7.02 -1.20 0.48
CA VAL A 305 -7.17 -2.26 1.47
C VAL A 305 -7.12 -1.66 2.88
N LEU A 306 -8.04 -2.06 3.75
CA LEU A 306 -7.97 -1.79 5.19
C LEU A 306 -7.24 -2.94 5.90
N GLU A 307 -6.29 -2.62 6.78
CA GLU A 307 -5.47 -3.62 7.47
C GLU A 307 -5.91 -3.78 8.93
N ILE A 308 -5.98 -5.03 9.39
CA ILE A 308 -6.16 -5.41 10.79
C ILE A 308 -5.00 -6.34 11.16
N SER A 309 -3.98 -5.74 11.77
CA SER A 309 -2.77 -6.38 12.29
C SER A 309 -2.62 -6.12 13.79
N GLU A 310 -1.65 -6.78 14.44
CA GLU A 310 -1.32 -6.59 15.88
C GLU A 310 -2.49 -6.83 16.87
N ASN A 311 -3.51 -7.60 16.49
CA ASN A 311 -4.68 -7.89 17.33
C ASN A 311 -4.55 -9.24 18.06
N PRO A 312 -4.28 -9.27 19.39
CA PRO A 312 -4.05 -10.50 20.15
C PRO A 312 -5.33 -11.29 20.47
N LEU A 313 -6.52 -10.79 20.12
CA LEU A 313 -7.78 -11.52 20.22
C LEU A 313 -8.04 -12.38 18.97
N ILE A 314 -7.43 -12.06 17.82
CA ILE A 314 -7.51 -12.88 16.60
C ILE A 314 -6.46 -13.99 16.70
N GLN A 315 -6.87 -15.24 16.48
CA GLN A 315 -6.02 -16.41 16.70
C GLN A 315 -5.85 -17.26 15.44
N GLU A 316 -4.82 -18.10 15.43
CA GLU A 316 -4.52 -19.05 14.35
C GLU A 316 -5.75 -19.90 13.95
N GLY A 317 -5.99 -19.97 12.64
CA GLY A 317 -7.15 -20.60 12.01
C GLY A 317 -8.45 -19.77 12.06
N ALA A 318 -8.44 -18.58 12.66
CA ALA A 318 -9.61 -17.69 12.70
C ALA A 318 -9.49 -16.46 11.79
N VAL A 319 -8.34 -16.23 11.16
CA VAL A 319 -8.06 -15.04 10.34
C VAL A 319 -9.04 -14.95 9.16
N GLN A 320 -9.29 -16.07 8.47
CA GLN A 320 -10.27 -16.12 7.36
C GLN A 320 -11.71 -15.82 7.82
N GLN A 321 -12.08 -16.15 9.07
CA GLN A 321 -13.42 -15.85 9.60
C GLN A 321 -13.59 -14.34 9.79
N VAL A 322 -12.61 -13.66 10.39
CA VAL A 322 -12.64 -12.21 10.61
C VAL A 322 -12.53 -11.47 9.28
N ALA A 323 -11.57 -11.82 8.42
CA ALA A 323 -11.41 -11.21 7.10
C ALA A 323 -12.68 -11.30 6.25
N ARG A 324 -13.42 -12.43 6.35
CA ARG A 324 -14.71 -12.58 5.69
C ARG A 324 -15.81 -11.72 6.31
N HIS A 325 -15.96 -11.71 7.64
CA HIS A 325 -17.00 -10.90 8.31
C HIS A 325 -16.82 -9.40 8.00
N VAL A 326 -15.62 -8.88 8.28
CA VAL A 326 -15.29 -7.47 8.05
C VAL A 326 -15.28 -7.15 6.56
N GLY A 327 -14.69 -8.02 5.72
CA GLY A 327 -14.65 -7.83 4.28
C GLY A 327 -16.02 -7.80 3.62
N GLN A 328 -16.98 -8.62 4.05
CA GLN A 328 -18.37 -8.60 3.55
C GLN A 328 -19.13 -7.32 3.91
N LYS A 329 -18.71 -6.62 4.99
CA LYS A 329 -19.32 -5.39 5.50
C LYS A 329 -18.67 -4.11 4.94
N LEU A 330 -17.37 -4.16 4.62
CA LEU A 330 -16.58 -2.98 4.23
C LEU A 330 -16.30 -2.90 2.72
N ALA A 331 -16.03 -4.02 2.04
CA ALA A 331 -15.58 -3.98 0.65
C ALA A 331 -16.71 -3.56 -0.31
N GLY A 332 -16.39 -2.65 -1.24
CA GLY A 332 -17.36 -2.03 -2.15
C GLY A 332 -17.98 -0.72 -1.64
N SER A 333 -17.75 -0.34 -0.38
CA SER A 333 -18.15 0.98 0.14
C SER A 333 -17.41 2.11 -0.59
N ILE A 334 -18.16 3.10 -1.10
CA ILE A 334 -17.64 4.28 -1.83
C ILE A 334 -17.98 5.55 -1.05
N PHE A 335 -16.96 6.36 -0.73
CA PHE A 335 -17.13 7.64 -0.05
C PHE A 335 -16.02 8.63 -0.41
N ARG A 336 -16.30 9.94 -0.29
CA ARG A 336 -15.33 11.01 -0.58
C ARG A 336 -14.72 11.59 0.70
N PRO A 337 -13.38 11.61 0.83
CA PRO A 337 -12.71 12.34 1.91
C PRO A 337 -12.89 13.84 1.76
N LEU A 338 -13.11 14.53 2.89
CA LEU A 338 -13.37 15.97 2.92
C LEU A 338 -13.23 16.55 4.33
N SER A 339 -13.06 17.87 4.39
CA SER A 339 -13.18 18.71 5.58
C SER A 339 -14.00 19.94 5.21
N ILE A 340 -15.18 20.08 5.82
CA ILE A 340 -16.13 21.16 5.56
C ILE A 340 -16.52 21.87 6.86
N MET A 341 -16.81 23.17 6.76
CA MET A 341 -17.49 23.92 7.82
C MET A 341 -18.95 24.12 7.41
N VAL A 342 -19.86 23.57 8.21
CA VAL A 342 -21.32 23.68 8.05
C VAL A 342 -21.90 24.55 9.16
N GLN A 343 -23.15 24.99 9.00
CA GLN A 343 -23.85 25.61 10.13
C GLN A 343 -24.14 24.55 11.20
N SER A 344 -23.93 24.88 12.48
CA SER A 344 -24.03 23.90 13.56
C SER A 344 -25.42 23.26 13.66
N ASP A 345 -25.46 21.94 13.84
CA ASP A 345 -26.65 21.15 14.11
C ASP A 345 -26.35 20.09 15.19
N PRO A 346 -26.92 20.23 16.39
CA PRO A 346 -26.77 19.26 17.49
C PRO A 346 -27.12 17.80 17.14
N CYS A 347 -27.92 17.50 16.11
CA CYS A 347 -28.29 16.11 15.80
C CYS A 347 -27.20 15.32 15.05
N ILE A 348 -26.17 16.01 14.52
CA ILE A 348 -25.01 15.40 13.88
C ILE A 348 -24.12 14.72 14.94
N GLU A 349 -23.67 13.50 14.63
CA GLU A 349 -22.69 12.73 15.40
C GLU A 349 -21.63 12.13 14.46
N ALA A 350 -20.45 11.77 14.97
CA ALA A 350 -19.53 10.94 14.19
C ALA A 350 -20.07 9.50 14.11
N GLY A 351 -19.83 8.84 12.97
CA GLY A 351 -20.50 7.60 12.58
C GLY A 351 -21.65 7.80 11.59
N ASP A 352 -22.21 9.01 11.49
CA ASP A 352 -23.31 9.30 10.56
C ASP A 352 -22.82 9.35 9.10
N ALA A 353 -23.69 8.94 8.17
CA ALA A 353 -23.46 9.11 6.73
C ALA A 353 -24.05 10.44 6.22
N ALA A 354 -23.47 11.00 5.16
CA ALA A 354 -23.91 12.27 4.60
C ALA A 354 -23.76 12.38 3.08
N LEU A 355 -24.58 13.26 2.49
CA LEU A 355 -24.38 13.84 1.17
C LEU A 355 -23.80 15.26 1.31
N VAL A 356 -22.84 15.61 0.45
CA VAL A 356 -22.26 16.96 0.38
C VAL A 356 -22.41 17.50 -1.04
N THR A 357 -23.15 18.60 -1.22
CA THR A 357 -23.31 19.26 -2.51
C THR A 357 -22.42 20.51 -2.57
N ASP A 358 -21.49 20.53 -3.53
CA ASP A 358 -20.58 21.66 -3.71
C ASP A 358 -21.24 22.88 -4.39
N ARG A 359 -20.52 24.00 -4.42
CA ARG A 359 -20.96 25.23 -5.09
C ARG A 359 -21.10 25.13 -6.63
N ARG A 360 -20.79 23.98 -7.22
CA ARG A 360 -21.01 23.64 -8.64
C ARG A 360 -22.18 22.66 -8.83
N GLN A 361 -22.99 22.43 -7.80
CA GLN A 361 -24.12 21.49 -7.78
C GLN A 361 -23.71 20.01 -7.96
N ARG A 362 -22.46 19.66 -7.62
CA ARG A 362 -21.99 18.26 -7.63
C ARG A 362 -22.17 17.67 -6.24
N THR A 363 -22.86 16.54 -6.15
CA THR A 363 -23.16 15.87 -4.87
C THR A 363 -22.27 14.65 -4.67
N TYR A 364 -21.74 14.50 -3.46
CA TYR A 364 -20.81 13.45 -3.08
C TYR A 364 -21.33 12.66 -1.87
N ARG A 365 -21.17 11.32 -1.88
CA ARG A 365 -21.37 10.48 -0.69
C ARG A 365 -20.17 10.62 0.24
N THR A 366 -20.38 10.73 1.54
CA THR A 366 -19.33 10.81 2.55
C THR A 366 -19.78 10.21 3.88
N VAL A 367 -18.83 10.03 4.81
CA VAL A 367 -19.06 9.50 6.15
C VAL A 367 -18.38 10.38 7.19
N ILE A 368 -19.08 10.70 8.28
CA ILE A 368 -18.57 11.64 9.29
C ILE A 368 -17.66 10.88 10.25
N THR A 369 -16.35 10.90 9.98
CA THR A 369 -15.35 10.29 10.87
C THR A 369 -15.04 11.16 12.08
N ASN A 370 -15.18 12.49 11.94
CA ASN A 370 -14.92 13.46 12.99
C ASN A 370 -15.89 14.66 12.86
N THR A 371 -16.35 15.19 13.99
CA THR A 371 -17.12 16.45 14.01
C THR A 371 -16.85 17.27 15.27
N THR A 372 -16.71 18.59 15.08
CA THR A 372 -16.57 19.59 16.15
C THR A 372 -17.84 20.44 16.15
N PHE A 373 -18.78 20.15 17.06
CA PHE A 373 -19.94 21.00 17.28
C PHE A 373 -19.52 22.22 18.11
N THR A 374 -19.75 23.43 17.58
CA THR A 374 -19.45 24.69 18.28
C THR A 374 -20.71 25.55 18.40
N MET A 375 -21.01 26.02 19.61
CA MET A 375 -22.14 26.89 19.87
C MET A 375 -21.95 28.28 19.23
N GLY A 376 -23.02 28.82 18.62
CA GLY A 376 -23.02 30.14 17.97
C GLY A 376 -22.09 30.31 16.75
N GLY A 377 -21.38 29.26 16.35
CA GLY A 377 -20.37 29.28 15.29
C GLY A 377 -20.75 28.46 14.06
N MET A 378 -19.72 27.88 13.44
CA MET A 378 -19.85 26.89 12.37
C MET A 378 -19.30 25.56 12.91
N GLN A 379 -19.97 24.46 12.63
CA GLN A 379 -19.54 23.11 13.00
C GLN A 379 -18.59 22.54 11.95
N LYS A 380 -17.55 21.86 12.42
CA LYS A 380 -16.63 21.12 11.54
C LYS A 380 -17.19 19.72 11.28
N VAL A 381 -17.16 19.27 10.04
CA VAL A 381 -17.51 17.89 9.64
C VAL A 381 -16.42 17.38 8.72
N GLU A 382 -15.86 16.21 9.03
CA GLU A 382 -14.73 15.64 8.30
C GLU A 382 -14.91 14.14 8.01
N CYS A 383 -14.38 13.74 6.87
CA CYS A 383 -14.09 12.36 6.50
C CYS A 383 -12.57 12.27 6.30
N SER A 384 -11.85 11.93 7.37
CA SER A 384 -10.39 12.10 7.51
C SER A 384 -9.53 11.02 6.81
N ALA A 385 -10.07 10.36 5.79
CA ALA A 385 -9.42 9.24 5.12
C ALA A 385 -8.24 9.67 4.22
N GLU A 386 -7.06 9.10 4.46
CA GLU A 386 -5.90 9.19 3.55
C GLU A 386 -6.28 8.69 2.16
N THR A 387 -5.86 9.38 1.09
CA THR A 387 -6.01 8.86 -0.28
C THR A 387 -5.20 7.57 -0.49
N PRO A 388 -5.52 6.73 -1.49
CA PRO A 388 -4.71 5.55 -1.82
C PRO A 388 -3.24 5.89 -2.07
N THR A 389 -2.95 7.06 -2.63
CA THR A 389 -1.59 7.56 -2.86
C THR A 389 -0.90 7.91 -1.54
N GLU A 390 -1.55 8.68 -0.66
CA GLU A 390 -0.98 9.06 0.64
C GLU A 390 -0.72 7.83 1.50
N LYS A 391 -1.67 6.89 1.58
CA LYS A 391 -1.56 5.63 2.33
C LYS A 391 -0.38 4.75 1.87
N ASN A 392 -0.04 4.79 0.58
CA ASN A 392 1.14 4.12 0.04
C ASN A 392 2.47 4.87 0.32
N TYR A 393 2.41 6.12 0.79
CA TYR A 393 3.56 6.98 1.06
C TYR A 393 3.72 7.40 2.53
N THR A 394 2.81 7.04 3.45
CA THR A 394 2.86 7.45 4.86
C THR A 394 4.05 6.82 5.60
N LYS A 395 5.19 7.53 5.56
CA LYS A 395 6.44 7.12 6.20
C LYS A 395 6.27 7.08 7.72
N TYR A 396 6.27 5.87 8.28
CA TYR A 396 6.40 5.55 9.72
C TYR A 396 7.08 6.65 10.54
N GLY A 397 6.34 7.21 11.50
CA GLY A 397 6.80 8.29 12.37
C GLY A 397 8.07 7.91 13.15
N ALA A 398 8.96 8.90 13.36
CA ALA A 398 10.28 8.68 13.92
C ALA A 398 10.28 8.09 15.36
N VAL A 399 9.18 8.27 16.12
CA VAL A 399 9.02 7.67 17.45
C VAL A 399 8.68 6.18 17.33
N THR A 400 7.69 5.81 16.51
CA THR A 400 7.29 4.42 16.27
C THR A 400 8.46 3.60 15.72
N LYS A 401 9.23 4.17 14.79
CA LYS A 401 10.44 3.54 14.22
C LYS A 401 11.62 3.39 15.18
N ILE A 402 11.56 3.98 16.37
CA ILE A 402 12.53 3.78 17.45
C ILE A 402 11.97 2.82 18.50
N LEU A 403 10.67 2.92 18.85
CA LEU A 403 10.08 2.08 19.89
C LEU A 403 9.78 0.64 19.41
N ALA A 404 9.35 0.45 18.17
CA ALA A 404 9.26 -0.88 17.54
C ALA A 404 10.66 -1.50 17.48
N LYS A 405 11.62 -0.84 16.80
CA LYS A 405 13.03 -1.28 16.77
C LYS A 405 13.63 -1.58 18.14
N ALA A 406 13.26 -0.88 19.21
CA ALA A 406 13.77 -1.15 20.56
C ALA A 406 13.16 -2.41 21.24
N ARG A 407 12.06 -2.96 20.69
CA ARG A 407 11.41 -4.21 21.13
C ARG A 407 11.72 -5.34 20.15
N ASP A 408 11.48 -5.14 18.85
CA ASP A 408 11.74 -6.12 17.78
C ASP A 408 13.20 -6.59 17.77
N GLU A 409 14.16 -5.67 18.00
CA GLU A 409 15.59 -6.01 18.06
C GLU A 409 16.03 -6.69 19.37
N VAL A 410 15.13 -6.85 20.35
CA VAL A 410 15.35 -7.56 21.61
C VAL A 410 14.70 -8.94 21.54
N ASP A 411 13.40 -9.01 21.26
CA ASP A 411 12.63 -10.24 21.36
C ASP A 411 12.97 -11.26 20.25
N ILE A 412 13.33 -10.81 19.04
CA ILE A 412 13.67 -11.71 17.92
C ILE A 412 15.11 -12.23 18.01
N LYS A 413 16.07 -11.40 18.45
CA LYS A 413 17.46 -11.86 18.71
C LYS A 413 17.57 -12.83 19.88
N LEU A 414 16.48 -13.02 20.62
CA LEU A 414 16.37 -14.02 21.67
C LEU A 414 16.17 -15.43 21.11
N SER A 415 15.57 -15.67 19.94
CA SER A 415 15.15 -17.03 19.51
C SER A 415 16.27 -18.10 19.52
N ALA A 416 17.31 -17.98 18.69
CA ALA A 416 18.39 -18.99 18.66
C ALA A 416 19.27 -18.95 19.92
N TYR A 417 19.36 -17.79 20.59
CA TYR A 417 20.03 -17.64 21.88
C TYR A 417 19.27 -18.37 23.00
N ASP A 418 17.94 -18.30 22.99
CA ASP A 418 17.03 -18.95 23.94
C ASP A 418 16.93 -20.43 23.67
N ILE A 419 17.04 -20.92 22.44
CA ILE A 419 17.22 -22.36 22.20
C ILE A 419 18.52 -22.84 22.88
N ALA A 420 19.61 -22.08 22.79
CA ALA A 420 20.86 -22.41 23.48
C ALA A 420 20.76 -22.27 25.02
N VAL A 421 20.07 -21.23 25.54
CA VAL A 421 19.85 -20.99 26.97
C VAL A 421 18.85 -21.99 27.56
N GLN A 422 17.81 -22.40 26.82
CA GLN A 422 16.89 -23.48 27.21
C GLN A 422 17.61 -24.82 27.25
N GLN A 423 18.45 -25.14 26.25
CA GLN A 423 19.31 -26.35 26.31
C GLN A 423 20.29 -26.29 27.49
N MET A 424 20.87 -25.13 27.78
CA MET A 424 21.74 -24.92 28.94
C MET A 424 20.99 -25.03 30.28
N ASN A 425 19.76 -24.53 30.36
CA ASN A 425 18.90 -24.61 31.55
C ASN A 425 18.37 -26.04 31.76
N GLN A 426 18.01 -26.76 30.70
CA GLN A 426 17.68 -28.18 30.75
C GLN A 426 18.89 -29.01 31.19
N LEU A 427 20.09 -28.71 30.68
CA LEU A 427 21.32 -29.34 31.14
C LEU A 427 21.56 -29.06 32.63
N ALA A 428 21.45 -27.81 33.07
CA ALA A 428 21.63 -27.41 34.47
C ALA A 428 20.61 -28.09 35.40
N ALA A 429 19.32 -28.11 35.04
CA ALA A 429 18.27 -28.74 35.82
C ALA A 429 18.44 -30.27 35.96
N ASN A 430 19.06 -30.92 34.96
CA ASN A 430 19.38 -32.35 34.98
C ASN A 430 20.83 -32.67 35.38
N THR A 431 21.62 -31.69 35.83
CA THR A 431 23.03 -31.90 36.18
C THR A 431 23.18 -32.63 37.52
N MET A 432 23.72 -33.86 37.45
CA MET A 432 24.21 -34.58 38.63
C MET A 432 25.60 -34.08 39.05
N GLY A 433 25.91 -34.21 40.35
CA GLY A 433 27.20 -33.80 40.92
C GLY A 433 28.40 -34.60 40.41
N PHE A 434 29.55 -33.94 40.27
CA PHE A 434 30.81 -34.56 39.86
C PHE A 434 31.55 -35.24 41.02
N TYR A 435 32.29 -36.31 40.70
CA TYR A 435 33.40 -36.76 41.53
C TYR A 435 34.59 -35.80 41.35
N SER A 436 35.36 -35.59 42.42
CA SER A 436 36.49 -34.66 42.43
C SER A 436 37.77 -35.41 42.81
N THR A 437 38.86 -35.11 42.10
CA THR A 437 40.20 -35.64 42.39
C THR A 437 41.22 -34.51 42.30
N THR A 438 42.06 -34.36 43.33
CA THR A 438 43.15 -33.38 43.37
C THR A 438 44.50 -34.10 43.35
N VAL A 439 45.38 -33.68 42.43
CA VAL A 439 46.73 -34.21 42.30
C VAL A 439 47.72 -33.13 42.73
N ALA A 440 48.38 -33.35 43.86
CA ALA A 440 49.45 -32.49 44.34
C ALA A 440 50.73 -32.73 43.51
N GLN A 441 51.32 -31.65 43.00
CA GLN A 441 52.57 -31.66 42.24
C GLN A 441 53.79 -31.53 43.18
N LYS A 442 55.00 -31.72 42.63
CA LYS A 442 56.27 -31.73 43.39
C LYS A 442 56.63 -30.39 44.04
N ASP A 443 56.01 -29.29 43.57
CA ASP A 443 56.15 -27.93 44.07
C ASP A 443 55.07 -27.55 45.10
N GLY A 444 54.13 -28.45 45.40
CA GLY A 444 52.96 -28.18 46.26
C GLY A 444 51.78 -27.53 45.55
N SER A 445 51.87 -27.24 44.25
CA SER A 445 50.70 -26.83 43.45
C SER A 445 49.73 -28.01 43.25
N ILE A 446 48.48 -27.71 42.87
CA ILE A 446 47.41 -28.71 42.76
C ILE A 446 46.77 -28.64 41.38
N LEU A 447 46.71 -29.77 40.68
CA LEU A 447 45.81 -29.97 39.54
C LEU A 447 44.48 -30.52 40.07
N ALA A 448 43.37 -29.88 39.69
CA ALA A 448 42.04 -30.31 40.11
C ALA A 448 41.22 -30.84 38.92
N TYR A 449 40.65 -32.03 39.11
CA TYR A 449 39.85 -32.76 38.13
C TYR A 449 38.42 -32.95 38.66
N ARG A 450 37.42 -32.70 37.81
CA ARG A 450 36.00 -33.05 38.05
C ARG A 450 35.56 -34.04 36.98
N HIS A 451 34.92 -35.15 37.37
CA HIS A 451 34.71 -36.28 36.47
C HIS A 451 33.47 -37.13 36.80
N ASP A 452 33.01 -37.95 35.84
CA ASP A 452 31.68 -38.59 35.86
C ASP A 452 31.59 -39.97 36.55
N LYS A 453 32.72 -40.60 36.90
CA LYS A 453 32.78 -41.89 37.63
C LYS A 453 33.55 -41.76 38.94
N PRO A 454 33.38 -42.69 39.91
CA PRO A 454 34.10 -42.65 41.20
C PRO A 454 35.64 -42.65 41.10
N LYS A 455 36.22 -43.05 39.97
CA LYS A 455 37.66 -43.02 39.68
C LYS A 455 37.93 -42.23 38.41
N LEU A 456 38.92 -41.35 38.44
CA LEU A 456 39.33 -40.55 37.27
C LEU A 456 39.71 -41.43 36.06
N ALA A 457 40.46 -42.51 36.29
CA ALA A 457 40.91 -43.43 35.23
C ALA A 457 39.78 -44.21 34.51
N GLU A 458 38.60 -44.32 35.13
CA GLU A 458 37.41 -44.98 34.55
C GLU A 458 36.39 -43.97 33.99
N SER A 459 36.63 -42.67 34.17
CA SER A 459 35.75 -41.59 33.71
C SER A 459 35.95 -41.30 32.20
N LYS A 460 34.94 -40.65 31.60
CA LYS A 460 34.96 -40.22 30.19
C LYS A 460 34.76 -38.72 30.05
N VAL A 461 33.83 -38.14 30.82
CA VAL A 461 33.67 -36.68 30.89
C VAL A 461 34.57 -36.17 32.01
N VAL A 462 35.57 -35.39 31.64
CA VAL A 462 36.56 -34.84 32.57
C VAL A 462 36.77 -33.35 32.30
N TYR A 463 36.75 -32.58 33.38
CA TYR A 463 37.13 -31.17 33.43
C TYR A 463 38.40 -31.05 34.26
N LYS A 464 39.45 -30.44 33.69
CA LYS A 464 40.75 -30.21 34.35
C LYS A 464 40.97 -28.71 34.52
N SER A 465 41.52 -28.33 35.68
CA SER A 465 41.94 -26.95 35.97
C SER A 465 43.33 -26.92 36.61
N GLY A 466 44.14 -25.95 36.17
CA GLY A 466 45.49 -25.66 36.67
C GLY A 466 45.86 -24.20 36.38
N ILE A 467 47.12 -23.83 36.60
CA ILE A 467 47.60 -22.45 36.35
C ILE A 467 47.56 -22.05 34.87
N ASP A 468 47.72 -23.03 33.97
CA ASP A 468 47.80 -22.81 32.53
C ASP A 468 46.42 -22.68 31.84
N GLY A 469 45.32 -23.01 32.54
CA GLY A 469 43.97 -22.91 31.97
C GLY A 469 42.94 -23.91 32.52
N PHE A 470 41.80 -23.95 31.83
CA PHE A 470 40.67 -24.84 32.08
C PHE A 470 40.33 -25.64 30.81
N PHE A 471 40.21 -26.96 30.93
CA PHE A 471 40.08 -27.87 29.79
C PHE A 471 38.96 -28.90 30.02
N VAL A 472 38.23 -29.25 28.97
CA VAL A 472 37.17 -30.27 29.01
C VAL A 472 37.30 -31.29 27.87
N THR A 473 36.97 -32.54 28.17
CA THR A 473 36.76 -33.60 27.19
C THR A 473 35.56 -34.47 27.56
N ARG A 474 35.01 -35.18 26.57
CA ARG A 474 34.04 -36.28 26.75
C ARG A 474 34.64 -37.66 26.48
N ASP A 475 35.92 -37.71 26.09
CA ASP A 475 36.61 -38.90 25.59
C ASP A 475 37.90 -39.18 26.38
N TYR A 476 37.90 -38.95 27.70
CA TYR A 476 39.09 -39.17 28.55
C TYR A 476 39.61 -40.61 28.43
N THR A 477 40.92 -40.78 28.25
CA THR A 477 41.55 -42.09 27.99
C THR A 477 41.98 -42.82 29.27
N GLY A 478 41.96 -42.14 30.41
CA GLY A 478 42.50 -42.60 31.69
C GLY A 478 43.76 -41.84 32.11
N GLU A 479 44.47 -41.22 31.15
CA GLU A 479 45.63 -40.36 31.38
C GLU A 479 45.61 -39.11 30.51
N ASP A 480 46.08 -38.00 31.07
CA ASP A 480 46.24 -36.72 30.35
C ASP A 480 47.19 -36.79 29.15
N SER A 481 48.18 -37.70 29.22
CA SER A 481 49.22 -37.96 28.19
C SER A 481 48.65 -38.44 26.85
N THR A 482 47.48 -39.08 26.88
CA THR A 482 46.82 -39.71 25.74
C THR A 482 45.43 -39.14 25.47
N THR A 483 44.97 -38.20 26.31
CA THR A 483 43.67 -37.55 26.18
C THR A 483 43.74 -36.37 25.21
N LEU A 484 42.85 -36.35 24.21
CA LEU A 484 42.56 -35.15 23.44
C LEU A 484 41.54 -34.27 24.20
N TRP A 485 41.98 -33.08 24.59
CA TRP A 485 41.13 -32.03 25.17
C TRP A 485 40.43 -31.28 24.03
N LYS A 486 39.09 -31.23 24.05
CA LYS A 486 38.27 -30.79 22.90
C LYS A 486 37.76 -29.35 23.00
N ALA A 487 37.71 -28.79 24.19
CA ALA A 487 37.42 -27.38 24.41
C ALA A 487 38.10 -26.88 25.69
N GLY A 488 38.28 -25.56 25.81
CA GLY A 488 38.92 -24.95 26.98
C GLY A 488 39.37 -23.51 26.71
N PHE A 489 40.01 -22.91 27.72
CA PHE A 489 40.67 -21.62 27.63
C PHE A 489 41.98 -21.63 28.42
N ASP A 490 42.99 -20.92 27.91
CA ASP A 490 44.32 -20.84 28.50
C ASP A 490 44.60 -19.54 29.26
N SER A 491 45.72 -19.50 29.99
CA SER A 491 46.20 -18.33 30.74
C SER A 491 46.67 -17.16 29.86
N SER A 492 46.74 -17.34 28.53
CA SER A 492 47.03 -16.28 27.55
C SER A 492 45.76 -15.67 26.94
N GLY A 493 44.58 -16.18 27.29
CA GLY A 493 43.29 -15.72 26.78
C GLY A 493 42.85 -16.37 25.46
N ASN A 494 43.54 -17.42 24.98
CA ASN A 494 43.06 -18.20 23.84
C ASN A 494 41.91 -19.11 24.30
N ALA A 495 40.90 -19.27 23.46
CA ALA A 495 39.78 -20.19 23.69
C ALA A 495 39.58 -21.14 22.51
N VAL A 496 39.29 -22.41 22.80
CA VAL A 496 38.89 -23.43 21.84
C VAL A 496 37.48 -23.88 22.18
N LEU A 497 36.54 -23.61 21.28
CA LEU A 497 35.09 -23.82 21.48
C LEU A 497 34.49 -24.47 20.24
N ASN A 498 33.48 -25.32 20.42
CA ASN A 498 32.76 -25.98 19.31
C ASN A 498 31.63 -25.10 18.74
N ILE A 499 31.01 -24.28 19.59
CA ILE A 499 29.91 -23.34 19.28
C ILE A 499 30.13 -22.10 20.15
N LEU A 500 29.81 -20.91 19.63
CA LEU A 500 29.86 -19.64 20.35
C LEU A 500 28.58 -18.83 20.07
N SER A 501 27.61 -18.92 20.98
CA SER A 501 26.35 -18.15 20.90
C SER A 501 26.44 -16.91 21.78
N VAL A 502 26.51 -15.72 21.17
CA VAL A 502 26.71 -14.43 21.85
C VAL A 502 26.01 -13.29 21.13
N ILE A 503 25.56 -12.28 21.89
CA ILE A 503 24.80 -11.11 21.39
C ILE A 503 25.69 -10.12 20.60
N GLY A 504 27.01 -10.28 20.61
CA GLY A 504 27.93 -9.53 19.75
C GLY A 504 29.40 -9.92 19.93
N ILE A 505 30.21 -9.63 18.91
CA ILE A 505 31.67 -9.87 18.91
C ILE A 505 32.37 -8.64 18.30
N ASN A 506 33.44 -8.16 18.95
CA ASN A 506 34.34 -7.15 18.40
C ASN A 506 35.72 -7.79 18.16
N PHE A 507 36.25 -7.70 16.94
CA PHE A 507 37.45 -8.42 16.52
C PHE A 507 38.25 -7.61 15.47
N THR A 508 39.57 -7.86 15.38
CA THR A 508 40.45 -7.22 14.39
C THR A 508 40.55 -8.01 13.08
N TRP A 509 40.36 -9.33 13.13
CA TRP A 509 40.26 -10.21 11.98
C TRP A 509 39.42 -11.44 12.33
N ALA A 510 38.82 -12.06 11.31
CA ALA A 510 38.16 -13.35 11.41
C ALA A 510 38.53 -14.20 10.18
N ARG A 511 38.48 -15.52 10.31
CA ARG A 511 38.71 -16.47 9.20
C ARG A 511 37.81 -17.68 9.37
N GLY A 512 36.96 -17.92 8.38
CA GLY A 512 36.01 -19.04 8.35
C GLY A 512 35.82 -19.57 6.93
N GLY A 513 34.75 -20.35 6.73
CA GLY A 513 34.26 -20.75 5.41
C GLY A 513 33.17 -19.79 4.95
N GLU A 514 31.93 -20.10 5.33
CA GLU A 514 30.74 -19.30 5.02
C GLU A 514 30.47 -18.23 6.09
N LEU A 515 29.83 -17.13 5.68
CA LEU A 515 29.30 -16.08 6.54
C LEU A 515 27.82 -15.89 6.19
N ILE A 516 26.94 -16.37 7.07
CA ILE A 516 25.49 -16.23 6.90
C ILE A 516 25.06 -14.99 7.69
N LEU A 517 24.41 -14.05 7.01
CA LEU A 517 23.81 -12.84 7.57
C LEU A 517 22.34 -12.83 7.13
N GLY A 518 21.49 -13.55 7.84
CA GLY A 518 20.15 -13.89 7.41
C GLY A 518 19.56 -15.00 8.27
N GLY A 519 18.48 -15.60 7.78
CA GLY A 519 17.70 -16.58 8.53
C GLY A 519 18.45 -17.88 8.90
N ASP A 520 17.93 -18.67 9.82
CA ASP A 520 16.62 -18.50 10.49
C ASP A 520 16.84 -18.28 11.99
N ASP A 521 16.91 -17.02 12.42
CA ASP A 521 15.82 -16.45 13.22
C ASP A 521 15.44 -14.95 13.03
N GLY A 522 16.17 -13.97 12.47
CA GLY A 522 17.43 -13.93 11.71
C GLY A 522 17.28 -13.15 10.40
N LYS A 523 16.05 -12.90 9.95
CA LYS A 523 15.73 -12.42 8.59
C LYS A 523 16.07 -10.94 8.36
N GLY A 524 16.57 -10.63 7.16
CA GLY A 524 16.96 -9.27 6.74
C GLY A 524 18.37 -8.82 7.12
N GLY A 525 19.30 -9.75 7.39
CA GLY A 525 20.68 -9.45 7.80
C GLY A 525 21.44 -8.51 6.86
N VAL A 526 22.30 -7.65 7.43
CA VAL A 526 22.98 -6.56 6.73
C VAL A 526 24.50 -6.62 6.95
N MET A 527 25.29 -6.60 5.87
CA MET A 527 26.73 -6.33 5.92
C MET A 527 26.99 -4.85 5.64
N LEU A 528 27.72 -4.16 6.54
CA LEU A 528 28.12 -2.75 6.36
C LEU A 528 29.64 -2.61 6.37
N VAL A 529 30.21 -2.14 5.26
CA VAL A 529 31.60 -1.69 5.18
C VAL A 529 31.63 -0.17 5.33
N LYS A 530 32.49 0.34 6.22
CA LYS A 530 32.62 1.77 6.50
C LYS A 530 34.02 2.29 6.21
N ASP A 531 34.12 3.57 5.83
CA ASP A 531 35.41 4.26 5.74
C ASP A 531 35.88 4.79 7.11
N ALA A 532 37.11 5.33 7.16
CA ALA A 532 37.74 5.80 8.39
C ALA A 532 37.04 7.00 9.06
N ALA A 533 36.06 7.63 8.40
CA ALA A 533 35.20 8.65 8.97
C ALA A 533 33.81 8.12 9.38
N GLY A 534 33.58 6.80 9.25
CA GLY A 534 32.37 6.11 9.69
C GLY A 534 31.25 6.03 8.64
N ASN A 535 31.47 6.55 7.42
CA ASN A 535 30.47 6.54 6.35
C ASN A 535 30.36 5.13 5.75
N VAL A 536 29.14 4.67 5.45
CA VAL A 536 28.91 3.41 4.74
C VAL A 536 29.37 3.55 3.29
N VAL A 537 30.24 2.64 2.84
CA VAL A 537 30.77 2.59 1.46
C VAL A 537 30.33 1.37 0.68
N VAL A 538 30.00 0.27 1.37
CA VAL A 538 29.30 -0.89 0.81
C VAL A 538 28.26 -1.36 1.83
N GLN A 539 27.06 -1.65 1.35
CA GLN A 539 25.96 -2.27 2.07
C GLN A 539 25.46 -3.47 1.26
N CYS A 540 25.32 -4.63 1.91
CA CYS A 540 24.67 -5.81 1.35
C CYS A 540 23.51 -6.20 2.27
N ASP A 541 22.30 -6.28 1.74
CA ASP A 541 21.09 -6.69 2.46
C ASP A 541 20.09 -7.39 1.52
N ILE A 542 18.87 -7.66 2.01
CA ILE A 542 17.79 -8.33 1.26
C ILE A 542 17.39 -7.62 -0.04
N ASN A 543 17.67 -6.32 -0.19
CA ASN A 543 17.42 -5.54 -1.40
C ASN A 543 18.60 -5.57 -2.40
N GLY A 544 19.69 -6.28 -2.07
CA GLY A 544 20.87 -6.43 -2.91
C GLY A 544 22.12 -5.72 -2.37
N ILE A 545 22.99 -5.26 -3.29
CA ILE A 545 24.29 -4.66 -2.97
C ILE A 545 24.31 -3.19 -3.43
N THR A 546 24.54 -2.28 -2.48
CA THR A 546 24.79 -0.86 -2.74
C THR A 546 26.24 -0.53 -2.42
N ALA A 547 27.03 -0.10 -3.41
CA ALA A 547 28.41 0.32 -3.23
C ALA A 547 28.61 1.75 -3.75
N THR A 548 29.07 2.67 -2.90
CA THR A 548 29.32 4.08 -3.26
C THR A 548 30.77 4.35 -3.66
N LYS A 549 31.68 3.42 -3.35
CA LYS A 549 33.10 3.45 -3.72
C LYS A 549 33.57 2.03 -4.01
N GLY A 550 34.17 1.77 -5.17
CA GLY A 550 34.72 0.47 -5.53
C GLY A 550 34.99 0.31 -7.03
N THR A 551 35.63 -0.80 -7.40
CA THR A 551 35.86 -1.19 -8.80
C THR A 551 35.38 -2.62 -8.99
N PHE A 552 34.44 -2.84 -9.91
CA PHE A 552 34.04 -4.17 -10.35
C PHE A 552 34.90 -4.61 -11.54
N SER A 553 35.34 -5.86 -11.56
CA SER A 553 36.21 -6.39 -12.62
C SER A 553 35.83 -7.83 -12.97
N GLY A 554 35.58 -8.08 -14.25
CA GLY A 554 35.13 -9.38 -14.77
C GLY A 554 34.10 -9.21 -15.88
N ARG A 555 33.42 -10.31 -16.23
CA ARG A 555 32.20 -10.27 -17.05
C ARG A 555 31.01 -9.95 -16.14
N LEU A 556 30.22 -8.94 -16.50
CA LEU A 556 28.96 -8.61 -15.82
C LEU A 556 27.81 -9.11 -16.69
N GLU A 557 26.87 -9.84 -16.11
CA GLU A 557 25.69 -10.37 -16.79
C GLU A 557 24.44 -10.15 -15.93
N ALA A 558 23.30 -9.90 -16.56
CA ALA A 558 22.01 -9.78 -15.91
C ALA A 558 20.92 -10.33 -16.84
N ALA A 559 20.04 -11.20 -16.33
CA ALA A 559 18.94 -11.75 -17.12
C ALA A 559 17.83 -10.72 -17.36
N THR A 560 17.54 -9.90 -16.34
CA THR A 560 16.65 -8.73 -16.41
C THR A 560 17.20 -7.65 -15.48
N GLY A 561 17.46 -6.45 -16.01
CA GLY A 561 18.00 -5.35 -15.20
C GLY A 561 18.28 -4.09 -16.03
N THR A 562 18.25 -2.92 -15.39
CA THR A 562 18.51 -1.63 -16.05
C THR A 562 19.75 -0.97 -15.46
N PHE A 563 20.82 -0.90 -16.25
CA PHE A 563 21.99 -0.08 -15.91
C PHE A 563 21.64 1.40 -16.10
N LYS A 564 21.59 2.18 -15.02
CA LYS A 564 21.32 3.63 -15.04
C LYS A 564 22.55 4.40 -14.55
N GLY A 565 23.13 5.21 -15.43
CA GLY A 565 24.30 6.05 -15.15
C GLY A 565 25.14 6.28 -16.42
N ASN A 566 26.14 7.16 -16.32
CA ASN A 566 27.11 7.33 -17.41
C ASN A 566 28.10 6.16 -17.43
N LEU A 567 28.18 5.41 -18.53
CA LEU A 567 29.22 4.41 -18.76
C LEU A 567 30.46 5.08 -19.37
N GLU A 568 31.20 5.82 -18.55
CA GLU A 568 32.42 6.53 -18.94
C GLU A 568 33.65 5.59 -18.95
N ALA A 569 33.86 4.91 -20.09
CA ALA A 569 35.08 4.14 -20.32
C ALA A 569 36.25 5.07 -20.70
N ALA A 570 37.19 5.31 -19.78
CA ALA A 570 38.42 6.07 -20.04
C ALA A 570 39.39 5.40 -21.05
N GLY A 571 39.09 4.17 -21.49
CA GLY A 571 39.83 3.43 -22.50
C GLY A 571 39.40 1.97 -22.56
N GLY A 572 38.41 1.66 -23.41
CA GLY A 572 37.92 0.28 -23.61
C GLY A 572 36.91 0.18 -24.73
N THR A 573 36.86 -0.97 -25.40
CA THR A 573 35.90 -1.25 -26.48
C THR A 573 34.65 -1.89 -25.91
N PHE A 574 33.48 -1.27 -26.14
CA PHE A 574 32.20 -1.95 -26.00
C PHE A 574 31.92 -2.72 -27.30
N SER A 575 31.70 -4.03 -27.19
CA SER A 575 31.39 -4.90 -28.33
C SER A 575 30.28 -5.88 -27.96
N GLY A 576 29.11 -5.68 -28.54
CA GLY A 576 27.90 -6.45 -28.33
C GLY A 576 26.75 -5.82 -29.11
N GLU A 577 25.70 -6.61 -29.35
CA GLU A 577 24.49 -6.14 -30.01
C GLU A 577 23.60 -5.39 -28.99
N LEU A 578 22.93 -4.31 -29.42
CA LEU A 578 22.23 -3.38 -28.53
C LEU A 578 20.77 -3.21 -28.94
N GLU A 579 20.03 -4.32 -28.92
CA GLU A 579 18.60 -4.33 -29.23
C GLU A 579 17.78 -3.59 -28.16
N ALA A 580 16.77 -2.85 -28.60
CA ALA A 580 15.75 -2.25 -27.76
C ALA A 580 14.37 -2.54 -28.35
N ALA A 581 13.63 -3.50 -27.76
CA ALA A 581 12.33 -3.95 -28.27
C ALA A 581 11.30 -2.80 -28.43
N SER A 582 11.41 -1.74 -27.62
CA SER A 582 11.00 -0.39 -28.01
C SER A 582 11.70 0.65 -27.12
N GLY A 583 12.18 1.75 -27.72
CA GLY A 583 12.87 2.82 -26.99
C GLY A 583 13.48 3.87 -27.91
N THR A 584 13.76 5.07 -27.38
CA THR A 584 14.40 6.16 -28.14
C THR A 584 15.72 6.56 -27.49
N PHE A 585 16.83 6.27 -28.18
CA PHE A 585 18.13 6.83 -27.81
C PHE A 585 18.15 8.34 -28.12
N LYS A 586 18.48 9.17 -27.11
CA LYS A 586 18.63 10.63 -27.26
C LYS A 586 19.95 11.09 -26.65
N GLY A 587 20.86 11.52 -27.51
CA GLY A 587 22.19 12.02 -27.16
C GLY A 587 23.02 12.24 -28.43
N ALA A 588 24.16 12.94 -28.31
CA ALA A 588 25.10 13.08 -29.42
C ALA A 588 26.05 11.87 -29.45
N LEU A 589 26.00 11.08 -30.54
CA LEU A 589 26.83 9.89 -30.71
C LEU A 589 28.09 10.24 -31.50
N GLN A 590 29.22 10.42 -30.80
CA GLN A 590 30.52 10.73 -31.41
C GLN A 590 31.47 9.54 -31.33
N ALA A 591 31.81 8.97 -32.48
CA ALA A 591 32.94 8.03 -32.62
C ALA A 591 34.11 8.77 -33.29
N ALA A 592 35.33 8.61 -32.76
CA ALA A 592 36.52 9.20 -33.37
C ALA A 592 36.85 8.55 -34.74
N THR A 593 36.60 7.26 -34.87
CA THR A 593 36.57 6.49 -36.12
C THR A 593 35.62 5.30 -35.94
N GLY A 594 34.64 5.13 -36.84
CA GLY A 594 33.73 3.98 -36.84
C GLY A 594 32.65 4.12 -37.89
N THR A 595 32.18 2.99 -38.43
CA THR A 595 31.12 2.96 -39.46
C THR A 595 29.77 2.74 -38.79
N PHE A 596 28.90 3.75 -38.80
CA PHE A 596 27.48 3.54 -38.53
C PHE A 596 26.79 3.02 -39.81
N GLY A 597 25.79 2.16 -39.65
CA GLY A 597 25.05 1.58 -40.77
C GLY A 597 24.19 2.61 -41.50
N GLY A 598 24.77 3.27 -42.51
CA GLY A 598 24.03 4.05 -43.51
C GLY A 598 23.76 5.53 -43.20
N MET A 599 24.12 6.08 -42.03
CA MET A 599 23.85 7.49 -41.70
C MET A 599 25.03 8.21 -41.02
N THR A 600 25.29 9.43 -41.50
CA THR A 600 26.23 10.41 -40.91
C THR A 600 25.43 11.62 -40.43
N ALA A 601 25.76 12.19 -39.26
CA ALA A 601 25.00 13.28 -38.66
C ALA A 601 25.85 14.54 -38.44
N GLU A 602 25.49 15.64 -39.12
CA GLU A 602 25.94 17.00 -38.80
C GLU A 602 24.73 17.96 -38.74
N GLY A 603 24.69 18.84 -37.73
CA GLY A 603 23.94 20.11 -37.84
C GLY A 603 22.41 20.11 -37.69
N ASN A 604 21.85 19.46 -36.65
CA ASN A 604 20.45 19.63 -36.19
C ASN A 604 19.30 19.39 -37.20
N THR A 605 19.58 18.94 -38.42
CA THR A 605 18.58 18.64 -39.45
C THR A 605 18.96 17.32 -40.12
N LEU A 606 18.02 16.38 -40.25
CA LEU A 606 18.23 15.18 -41.05
C LEU A 606 18.06 15.55 -42.53
N VAL A 607 19.17 15.69 -43.25
CA VAL A 607 19.18 16.03 -44.68
C VAL A 607 19.86 14.91 -45.46
N GLN A 608 19.08 14.18 -46.27
CA GLN A 608 19.63 13.34 -47.32
C GLN A 608 20.02 14.24 -48.50
N GLU A 609 21.23 14.80 -48.47
CA GLU A 609 21.65 15.82 -49.44
C GLU A 609 22.10 15.20 -50.78
N SER A 610 21.14 14.81 -51.61
CA SER A 610 21.37 14.47 -53.02
C SER A 610 21.46 15.74 -53.89
N VAL A 611 22.57 16.47 -53.76
CA VAL A 611 22.84 17.68 -54.56
C VAL A 611 23.01 17.34 -56.05
N ALA A 612 21.92 17.43 -56.80
CA ALA A 612 21.89 17.28 -58.26
C ALA A 612 21.15 18.46 -58.90
N GLN A 613 21.88 19.49 -59.30
CA GLN A 613 21.34 20.52 -60.20
C GLN A 613 21.07 19.91 -61.59
N TYR A 614 19.92 20.28 -62.17
CA TYR A 614 19.41 19.89 -63.49
C TYR A 614 20.43 19.97 -64.66
N PRO A 615 20.18 19.31 -65.83
CA PRO A 615 18.94 18.62 -66.25
C PRO A 615 19.15 17.21 -66.87
N HIS A 616 18.05 16.63 -67.39
CA HIS A 616 18.01 15.47 -68.31
C HIS A 616 18.21 14.07 -67.70
N SER A 617 17.32 13.71 -66.77
CA SER A 617 17.02 12.32 -66.40
C SER A 617 16.01 11.69 -67.38
N GLY A 618 16.16 10.40 -67.69
CA GLY A 618 15.05 9.51 -68.04
C GLY A 618 15.00 8.38 -67.03
N VAL A 619 13.92 8.28 -66.24
CA VAL A 619 13.78 7.29 -65.14
C VAL A 619 12.67 6.32 -65.48
N TYR A 620 13.02 5.07 -65.74
CA TYR A 620 12.06 4.00 -66.00
C TYR A 620 11.64 3.33 -64.70
N LYS A 621 10.39 3.58 -64.27
CA LYS A 621 9.83 3.00 -63.06
C LYS A 621 9.39 1.54 -63.30
N ILE A 622 10.21 0.59 -62.86
CA ILE A 622 9.83 -0.83 -62.85
C ILE A 622 8.79 -1.03 -61.74
N ILE A 623 7.56 -1.36 -62.11
CA ILE A 623 6.49 -1.73 -61.16
C ILE A 623 6.36 -3.25 -61.17
N ILE A 624 6.68 -3.88 -60.04
CA ILE A 624 6.36 -5.28 -59.77
C ILE A 624 5.12 -5.28 -58.87
N SER A 625 4.04 -5.95 -59.28
CA SER A 625 2.75 -5.93 -58.57
C SER A 625 2.25 -7.34 -58.26
N GLY A 626 2.09 -7.63 -56.98
CA GLY A 626 1.41 -8.81 -56.43
C GLY A 626 0.87 -8.48 -55.05
N GLU A 627 -0.21 -9.13 -54.61
CA GLU A 627 -0.76 -8.89 -53.27
C GLU A 627 0.22 -9.37 -52.19
N GLY A 628 0.45 -8.52 -51.17
CA GLY A 628 1.23 -8.89 -49.98
C GLY A 628 2.72 -8.54 -49.97
N VAL A 629 3.28 -7.84 -50.98
CA VAL A 629 4.69 -7.44 -50.99
C VAL A 629 4.87 -5.93 -51.23
N SER A 630 5.67 -5.29 -50.37
CA SER A 630 6.21 -3.93 -50.56
C SER A 630 7.72 -3.99 -50.64
N PHE A 631 8.32 -3.26 -51.58
CA PHE A 631 9.77 -3.13 -51.73
C PHE A 631 10.21 -1.70 -51.43
N ASP A 632 11.31 -1.54 -50.68
CA ASP A 632 12.07 -0.29 -50.63
C ASP A 632 12.90 -0.10 -51.91
N ASP A 633 13.28 1.15 -52.19
CA ASP A 633 13.72 1.62 -53.52
C ASP A 633 14.84 0.81 -54.19
N SER A 634 14.67 0.58 -55.49
CA SER A 634 15.66 -0.04 -56.39
C SER A 634 15.81 0.76 -57.69
N GLU A 635 16.59 1.84 -57.65
CA GLU A 635 16.95 2.63 -58.84
C GLU A 635 18.03 1.95 -59.69
N VAL A 636 17.79 1.84 -61.00
CA VAL A 636 18.82 1.47 -61.99
C VAL A 636 19.09 2.68 -62.88
N LYS A 637 20.32 3.22 -62.82
CA LYS A 637 20.75 4.38 -63.62
C LYS A 637 21.68 3.93 -64.75
N TYR A 638 21.44 4.44 -65.95
CA TYR A 638 22.20 4.08 -67.14
C TYR A 638 22.93 5.29 -67.74
N ASN A 639 24.23 5.13 -68.00
CA ASN A 639 25.03 6.12 -68.73
C ASN A 639 25.04 5.75 -70.22
N TYR A 640 24.78 6.73 -71.08
CA TYR A 640 24.81 6.55 -72.54
C TYR A 640 25.81 7.53 -73.14
N TYR A 641 26.97 7.02 -73.57
CA TYR A 641 27.83 7.75 -74.51
C TYR A 641 27.44 7.40 -75.94
N LYS A 642 27.76 8.32 -76.85
CA LYS A 642 27.26 8.32 -78.23
C LYS A 642 28.05 7.37 -79.12
N ASP A 643 27.39 6.92 -80.18
CA ASP A 643 27.88 6.09 -81.29
C ASP A 643 28.05 4.58 -80.99
N ASP A 644 27.03 3.83 -81.42
CA ASP A 644 26.91 2.37 -81.70
C ASP A 644 27.50 1.29 -80.76
N MET A 645 26.65 0.27 -80.48
CA MET A 645 26.83 -0.90 -79.60
C MET A 645 26.72 -0.63 -78.08
N VAL A 646 25.53 -0.88 -77.53
CA VAL A 646 25.33 -0.97 -76.07
C VAL A 646 25.69 -2.37 -75.59
N GLN A 647 26.73 -2.49 -74.77
CA GLN A 647 26.89 -3.64 -73.89
C GLN A 647 26.20 -3.38 -72.54
N PHE A 648 25.49 -4.39 -72.04
CA PHE A 648 24.98 -4.43 -70.66
C PHE A 648 25.92 -5.32 -69.84
N GLU A 649 26.65 -4.72 -68.89
CA GLU A 649 27.34 -5.45 -67.83
C GLU A 649 26.59 -5.24 -66.50
N PRO A 650 25.69 -6.17 -66.10
CA PRO A 650 24.93 -6.05 -64.86
C PRO A 650 25.80 -6.43 -63.66
N SER A 651 26.38 -5.43 -62.99
CA SER A 651 27.32 -5.61 -61.88
C SER A 651 26.65 -5.49 -60.49
N TYR A 652 26.04 -6.60 -60.03
CA TYR A 652 25.86 -7.02 -58.62
C TYR A 652 25.09 -6.10 -57.64
N SER A 653 24.33 -6.58 -56.66
CA SER A 653 23.75 -7.91 -56.42
C SER A 653 22.73 -7.80 -55.26
N THR A 654 21.44 -7.62 -55.57
CA THR A 654 20.40 -7.57 -54.53
C THR A 654 20.17 -8.97 -53.97
N LYS A 655 20.68 -9.23 -52.76
CA LYS A 655 20.44 -10.47 -52.02
C LYS A 655 19.06 -10.37 -51.36
N ILE A 656 18.07 -11.04 -51.95
CA ILE A 656 16.71 -11.10 -51.40
C ILE A 656 16.71 -12.16 -50.28
N GLU A 657 16.42 -11.74 -49.05
CA GLU A 657 16.19 -12.63 -47.91
C GLU A 657 14.70 -12.58 -47.55
N LEU A 658 14.09 -13.74 -47.32
CA LEU A 658 12.64 -13.91 -47.13
C LEU A 658 12.39 -14.59 -45.79
N ASP A 659 12.09 -13.79 -44.76
CA ASP A 659 11.78 -14.28 -43.42
C ASP A 659 10.36 -14.88 -43.36
N SER A 660 10.29 -16.16 -43.71
CA SER A 660 9.16 -17.08 -43.51
C SER A 660 7.82 -16.70 -44.16
N ILE A 661 7.50 -17.35 -45.27
CA ILE A 661 6.12 -17.58 -45.73
C ILE A 661 5.93 -19.09 -45.89
N GLU A 662 4.87 -19.64 -45.30
CA GLU A 662 4.49 -21.03 -45.54
C GLU A 662 4.04 -21.20 -47.00
N THR A 663 4.78 -22.02 -47.76
CA THR A 663 4.66 -22.08 -49.22
C THR A 663 3.38 -22.78 -49.68
N ASN A 664 2.54 -22.10 -50.49
CA ASN A 664 1.68 -22.75 -51.49
C ASN A 664 1.20 -21.82 -52.64
N ASP A 665 0.95 -20.53 -52.39
CA ASP A 665 0.23 -19.67 -53.38
C ASP A 665 1.09 -18.69 -54.21
N LEU A 666 2.40 -18.58 -53.98
CA LEU A 666 3.29 -17.78 -54.83
C LEU A 666 3.66 -18.55 -56.11
N ARG A 667 2.97 -18.24 -57.21
CA ARG A 667 3.24 -18.81 -58.55
C ARG A 667 3.90 -17.79 -59.49
N ALA A 668 4.82 -18.28 -60.33
CA ALA A 668 5.63 -17.44 -61.23
C ALA A 668 4.82 -16.76 -62.35
N GLU A 669 3.65 -17.33 -62.71
CA GLU A 669 2.78 -16.89 -63.81
C GLU A 669 2.30 -15.41 -63.77
N ASN A 670 2.46 -14.73 -62.63
CA ASN A 670 2.04 -13.33 -62.45
C ASN A 670 3.15 -12.27 -62.60
N LEU A 671 4.43 -12.64 -62.74
CA LEU A 671 5.53 -11.66 -62.83
C LEU A 671 5.73 -11.16 -64.27
N LYS A 672 5.47 -9.87 -64.56
CA LYS A 672 5.63 -9.27 -65.90
C LYS A 672 6.44 -7.97 -65.85
N LEU A 673 7.62 -7.98 -66.47
CA LEU A 673 8.50 -6.81 -66.59
C LEU A 673 8.25 -6.09 -67.93
N VAL A 674 7.81 -4.83 -67.84
CA VAL A 674 7.33 -4.04 -68.97
C VAL A 674 8.15 -2.76 -69.10
N GLY A 675 8.78 -2.54 -70.25
CA GLY A 675 9.46 -1.27 -70.58
C GLY A 675 8.47 -0.25 -71.14
N ILE A 676 8.10 0.74 -70.34
CA ILE A 676 7.17 1.83 -70.71
C ILE A 676 7.98 3.09 -71.06
N GLY A 677 7.71 3.72 -72.20
CA GLY A 677 8.33 4.96 -72.65
C GLY A 677 7.84 6.21 -71.89
N GLU A 678 8.48 7.36 -72.13
CA GLU A 678 8.10 8.65 -71.52
C GLU A 678 6.72 9.18 -71.98
N ASP A 679 6.06 8.47 -72.90
CA ASP A 679 4.71 8.72 -73.44
C ASP A 679 3.67 7.66 -73.01
N ASP A 680 3.95 6.89 -71.95
CA ASP A 680 3.20 5.74 -71.45
C ASP A 680 3.04 4.57 -72.46
N THR A 681 3.82 4.54 -73.56
CA THR A 681 3.76 3.42 -74.52
C THR A 681 4.66 2.25 -74.12
N VAL A 682 4.13 1.01 -74.19
CA VAL A 682 4.94 -0.21 -73.98
C VAL A 682 5.86 -0.45 -75.17
N THR A 683 7.17 -0.25 -74.97
CA THR A 683 8.21 -0.31 -76.02
C THR A 683 8.88 -1.68 -76.13
N TRP A 684 8.99 -2.46 -75.04
CA TRP A 684 9.43 -3.87 -75.07
C TRP A 684 8.97 -4.63 -73.82
N LEU A 685 8.95 -5.96 -73.95
CA LEU A 685 8.75 -6.91 -72.84
C LEU A 685 10.04 -7.70 -72.61
N LEU A 686 10.33 -8.04 -71.36
CA LEU A 686 11.29 -9.10 -71.02
C LEU A 686 10.52 -10.34 -70.58
N GLY A 687 10.89 -11.48 -71.15
CA GLY A 687 10.46 -12.80 -70.71
C GLY A 687 11.67 -13.65 -70.32
N ILE A 688 11.41 -14.84 -69.79
CA ILE A 688 12.43 -15.86 -69.53
C ILE A 688 12.20 -16.99 -70.55
N ASN A 689 13.27 -17.49 -71.18
CA ASN A 689 13.19 -18.63 -72.11
C ASN A 689 13.12 -19.97 -71.36
N LYS A 690 12.98 -21.10 -72.09
CA LYS A 690 12.86 -22.43 -71.47
C LYS A 690 14.16 -22.89 -70.79
N GLU A 691 15.26 -22.20 -71.06
CA GLU A 691 16.60 -22.41 -70.50
C GLU A 691 16.87 -21.55 -69.24
N GLY A 692 15.97 -20.62 -68.88
CA GLY A 692 16.10 -19.75 -67.70
C GLY A 692 16.78 -18.40 -67.94
N GLU A 693 17.08 -18.04 -69.19
CA GLU A 693 17.72 -16.77 -69.56
C GLU A 693 16.70 -15.65 -69.86
N VAL A 694 17.05 -14.42 -69.47
CA VAL A 694 16.22 -13.22 -69.64
C VAL A 694 16.35 -12.66 -71.06
N VAL A 695 15.28 -12.73 -71.84
CA VAL A 695 15.26 -12.38 -73.28
C VAL A 695 14.21 -11.31 -73.62
N LYS A 696 14.53 -10.41 -74.56
CA LYS A 696 13.57 -9.41 -75.06
C LYS A 696 12.59 -10.02 -76.05
N ILE A 697 11.30 -9.79 -75.81
CA ILE A 697 10.20 -10.17 -76.69
C ILE A 697 9.76 -8.91 -77.47
N PRO A 698 9.97 -8.86 -78.80
CA PRO A 698 9.49 -7.75 -79.63
C PRO A 698 7.96 -7.76 -79.77
N ARG A 699 7.35 -6.57 -79.78
CA ARG A 699 5.91 -6.41 -80.04
C ARG A 699 5.61 -6.55 -81.53
N ASN A 700 5.35 -7.77 -82.00
CA ASN A 700 4.91 -8.01 -83.38
C ASN A 700 3.46 -7.54 -83.60
N GLY A 701 3.23 -6.80 -84.69
CA GLY A 701 1.97 -6.15 -85.03
C GLY A 701 2.19 -4.75 -85.63
N SER A 702 2.77 -4.63 -86.83
CA SER A 702 2.10 -4.75 -88.14
C SER A 702 1.30 -3.49 -88.55
N SER A 703 1.41 -2.94 -89.76
CA SER A 703 2.28 -3.32 -90.89
C SER A 703 2.32 -2.28 -92.02
N GLY A 704 3.53 -2.02 -92.52
CA GLY A 704 3.84 -1.68 -93.91
C GLY A 704 5.28 -2.13 -94.16
N GLY A 705 5.67 -2.80 -95.26
CA GLY A 705 4.99 -3.02 -96.53
C GLY A 705 5.48 -1.98 -97.54
N ASN A 706 6.33 -2.30 -98.52
CA ASN A 706 6.84 -3.62 -98.97
C ASN A 706 8.06 -4.11 -98.16
N GLY A 707 8.46 -5.40 -98.19
CA GLY A 707 7.84 -6.60 -98.80
C GLY A 707 8.80 -7.81 -98.86
N ASN A 708 8.25 -9.00 -99.18
CA ASN A 708 8.89 -10.31 -99.41
C ASN A 708 9.53 -11.10 -98.22
N GLY A 709 8.80 -12.13 -97.77
CA GLY A 709 9.33 -13.40 -97.25
C GLY A 709 9.66 -13.48 -95.74
N GLY A 710 9.25 -14.53 -95.00
CA GLY A 710 8.39 -15.67 -95.34
C GLY A 710 8.51 -16.82 -94.32
N GLY A 711 7.40 -17.51 -94.00
CA GLY A 711 7.27 -18.38 -92.81
C GLY A 711 6.86 -17.56 -91.58
N ASP A 712 5.91 -17.94 -90.71
CA ASP A 712 5.42 -19.26 -90.26
C ASP A 712 6.55 -20.16 -89.70
N ASP A 713 6.41 -20.81 -88.55
CA ASP A 713 5.20 -21.05 -87.72
C ASP A 713 5.24 -20.41 -86.32
N GLY A 714 4.08 -20.26 -85.70
CA GLY A 714 3.94 -19.84 -84.30
C GLY A 714 4.16 -20.99 -83.32
N GLY A 715 4.93 -20.74 -82.25
CA GLY A 715 5.04 -21.62 -81.09
C GLY A 715 4.47 -20.94 -79.85
N GLU A 716 3.42 -21.53 -79.26
CA GLU A 716 2.91 -21.08 -77.97
C GLU A 716 3.96 -21.37 -76.87
N LEU A 717 4.23 -20.36 -76.05
CA LEU A 717 5.07 -20.49 -74.86
C LEU A 717 4.16 -20.56 -73.64
N GLU A 718 3.94 -21.79 -73.16
CA GLU A 718 3.32 -22.07 -71.87
C GLU A 718 4.06 -21.33 -70.76
N VAL A 719 3.31 -20.77 -69.81
CA VAL A 719 3.83 -20.14 -68.59
C VAL A 719 3.72 -21.16 -67.46
N SER A 720 4.79 -21.34 -66.69
CA SER A 720 4.90 -22.29 -65.57
C SER A 720 5.60 -21.65 -64.38
#